data_AF-A0A7X7AY83-F1
#
_entry.id   AF-A0A7X7AY83-F1
#
_cell.length_a   1.000
_cell.length_b   1.000
_cell.length_c   1.000
_cell.angle_alpha   90.00
_cell.angle_beta   90.00
_cell.angle_gamma   90.00
#
_symmetry.space_group_name_H-M   'P 1'
#
loop_
_entity.id
_entity.type
_entity.pdbx_description
1 polymer ?
#
loop_
_entity_poly.entity_id
_entity_poly.type
_entity_poly.pdbx_seq_one_letter_code
_entity_poly.pdbx_strand_id
1 'polypeptide(L)'
;MRMMMMMKACLALLLAMGSASASPLWSVLTDNATGEEPVLRTGVTYTATPPFTNPADTTGRRLIDAGGAWNDWTNTVGINDTDQTLLFDLKRPYHIGKVALQLDMPAKPAYVAIALGEQPDGPWTEAGRITPGERSGWYEATLPGGRPARYVRLFFKLGEWGWYMREVKIWGTRGDEPGPEVVLPSERRGRSLLLARDGEPRASIIVAAQPTAKALAAARDLQDHLYRMSGAVLPVRTDERDWTGTLLLVGPSRFLAEMGVTVPTGYPENEQVILRTKGTRVALVGNDEGTFTGTEFAVQMLLEKLGCGWFGPTPLWQPVPRRPTVVLPPLNVAHTPPFALRHVWIGQGKRWYLGGPPLNSNHAHETLFPPKEYFAEHPEYYALIGGKRTAEGEWQLCTANQEVIRLTIEKARAFFDQHPTQVMFSLSNNDCGGFCECEACLRSGSNPGARMLAFANAVARGLRATHPDKWVLFLAYWYTDAAPKEAMKAEPGVAVMVVGSQCHAHPLTDLKCARNVAWRENFARWVQTGARMAIYEWYIPGCSLKPWRRLPWVAGETATRDLDLWRAAGVRWITYESQTAYEEKPYPLRWPLFYVAARRMWDPNASADALLGDACRKLFGPAAGPMRRFYGELARALRRCPQHGGNWNLPDANAVYPPAVVARARQYLEQAEAAAATAELAVRQRIGEEAEAWALAEQTLSALRAAKQPPRLRLNDREFAVEQAVITGKYVRDLGGIAQEEKILLITPAGEREVGDAEELQVVEGMEFRSVPR
;
A
#
# COMPACT_ATOMS: atom_id res chain seq x y z
N MET A 1 -21.83 -17.22 -64.57
CA MET A 1 -20.56 -17.00 -65.32
C MET A 1 -19.63 -15.92 -64.74
N ARG A 2 -20.10 -14.94 -63.96
CA ARG A 2 -19.21 -14.04 -63.15
C ARG A 2 -18.72 -14.62 -61.82
N MET A 3 -19.29 -15.74 -61.36
CA MET A 3 -18.85 -16.46 -60.15
C MET A 3 -17.66 -17.42 -60.39
N MET A 4 -17.29 -17.64 -61.66
CA MET A 4 -16.20 -18.55 -62.07
C MET A 4 -14.90 -17.83 -62.43
N MET A 5 -14.88 -16.49 -62.31
CA MET A 5 -13.70 -15.64 -62.54
C MET A 5 -13.02 -15.23 -61.22
N MET A 6 -13.71 -15.32 -60.07
CA MET A 6 -13.13 -15.05 -58.75
C MET A 6 -12.45 -16.28 -58.12
N MET A 7 -12.87 -17.51 -58.46
CA MET A 7 -12.23 -18.74 -57.97
C MET A 7 -10.87 -19.06 -58.63
N LYS A 8 -10.47 -18.32 -59.67
CA LYS A 8 -9.15 -18.46 -60.31
C LYS A 8 -8.08 -17.47 -59.82
N ALA A 9 -8.45 -16.53 -58.94
CA ALA A 9 -7.47 -15.69 -58.24
C ALA A 9 -7.00 -16.31 -56.89
N CYS A 10 -7.64 -17.39 -56.44
CA CYS A 10 -7.30 -18.10 -55.20
C CYS A 10 -6.22 -19.19 -55.36
N LEU A 11 -5.54 -19.30 -56.52
CA LEU A 11 -4.55 -20.37 -56.75
C LEU A 11 -3.18 -19.90 -57.26
N ALA A 12 -2.86 -18.61 -57.16
CA ALA A 12 -1.57 -18.06 -57.59
C ALA A 12 -0.90 -17.11 -56.58
N LEU A 13 -1.17 -17.27 -55.28
CA LEU A 13 -0.38 -16.64 -54.21
C LEU A 13 -0.22 -17.53 -52.96
N LEU A 14 -0.19 -18.85 -53.17
CA LEU A 14 0.47 -19.79 -52.28
C LEU A 14 1.80 -20.16 -52.93
N LEU A 15 2.80 -19.30 -52.74
CA LEU A 15 4.27 -19.50 -52.86
C LEU A 15 4.93 -18.15 -53.19
N ALA A 16 4.86 -17.23 -52.25
CA ALA A 16 5.91 -16.24 -52.02
C ALA A 16 6.08 -16.15 -50.51
N MET A 17 7.09 -16.87 -50.02
CA MET A 17 7.65 -16.64 -48.69
C MET A 17 8.02 -15.15 -48.57
N GLY A 18 7.57 -14.53 -47.49
CA GLY A 18 7.90 -13.14 -47.16
C GLY A 18 7.07 -12.68 -45.98
N SER A 19 7.60 -12.85 -44.77
CA SER A 19 7.11 -12.20 -43.57
C SER A 19 6.97 -10.69 -43.79
N ALA A 20 5.75 -10.19 -43.94
CA ALA A 20 5.47 -8.77 -43.84
C ALA A 20 4.97 -8.49 -42.41
N SER A 21 5.90 -8.48 -41.46
CA SER A 21 5.66 -7.90 -40.14
C SER A 21 5.55 -6.38 -40.32
N ALA A 22 4.34 -5.83 -40.27
CA ALA A 22 4.15 -4.39 -40.22
C ALA A 22 4.57 -3.87 -38.83
N SER A 23 5.78 -3.30 -38.74
CA SER A 23 6.26 -2.61 -37.54
C SER A 23 5.74 -1.16 -37.53
N PRO A 24 5.48 -0.55 -36.36
CA PRO A 24 5.16 0.86 -36.28
C PRO A 24 6.26 1.66 -36.98
N LEU A 25 5.93 2.79 -37.62
CA LEU A 25 6.98 3.64 -38.20
C LEU A 25 7.69 4.33 -37.04
N TRP A 26 9.00 4.20 -36.96
CA TRP A 26 9.75 4.86 -35.90
C TRP A 26 11.13 5.26 -36.38
N SER A 27 11.72 6.16 -35.61
CA SER A 27 12.64 7.12 -36.16
C SER A 27 13.50 7.74 -35.07
N VAL A 28 14.83 7.71 -35.24
CA VAL A 28 15.77 8.45 -34.39
C VAL A 28 16.20 9.72 -35.11
N LEU A 29 16.01 10.87 -34.46
CA LEU A 29 16.20 12.20 -35.03
C LEU A 29 17.31 12.96 -34.27
N THR A 30 18.03 13.83 -34.97
CA THR A 30 18.94 14.79 -34.32
C THR A 30 18.14 15.93 -33.71
N ASP A 31 18.71 16.63 -32.72
CA ASP A 31 18.01 17.70 -31.99
C ASP A 31 17.55 18.87 -32.88
N ASN A 32 18.11 19.01 -34.09
CA ASN A 32 17.77 20.05 -35.07
C ASN A 32 16.86 19.57 -36.22
N ALA A 33 16.46 18.30 -36.24
CA ALA A 33 15.60 17.77 -37.30
C ALA A 33 14.19 18.36 -37.20
N THR A 34 13.71 18.94 -38.30
CA THR A 34 12.36 19.52 -38.39
C THR A 34 11.27 18.45 -38.43
N GLY A 35 11.65 17.20 -38.74
CA GLY A 35 10.76 16.05 -38.79
C GLY A 35 10.25 15.73 -40.20
N GLU A 36 10.73 16.47 -41.20
CA GLU A 36 10.47 16.26 -42.64
C GLU A 36 11.66 15.62 -43.38
N GLU A 37 12.83 15.51 -42.73
CA GLU A 37 14.07 14.93 -43.29
C GLU A 37 14.10 13.38 -43.24
N PRO A 38 14.94 12.70 -44.05
CA PRO A 38 15.06 11.24 -44.05
C PRO A 38 15.57 10.72 -42.71
N VAL A 39 14.80 9.85 -42.07
CA VAL A 39 15.07 9.44 -40.69
C VAL A 39 16.00 8.24 -40.56
N LEU A 40 16.84 8.22 -39.50
CA LEU A 40 17.63 7.05 -39.09
C LEU A 40 16.69 5.94 -38.57
N ARG A 41 16.61 4.84 -39.33
CA ARG A 41 15.85 3.64 -38.95
C ARG A 41 16.76 2.66 -38.22
N THR A 42 16.36 2.22 -37.03
CA THR A 42 17.12 1.20 -36.27
C THR A 42 16.26 -0.07 -36.05
N GLY A 43 16.45 -0.92 -35.02
CA GLY A 43 15.62 -2.13 -34.80
C GLY A 43 14.57 -2.00 -33.67
N VAL A 44 13.37 -2.57 -33.81
CA VAL A 44 12.33 -2.60 -32.75
C VAL A 44 11.87 -4.02 -32.47
N THR A 45 11.75 -4.33 -31.17
CA THR A 45 11.16 -5.58 -30.69
C THR A 45 9.93 -5.27 -29.86
N TYR A 46 8.85 -6.01 -30.10
CA TYR A 46 7.60 -5.93 -29.35
C TYR A 46 7.36 -7.22 -28.57
N THR A 47 7.01 -7.10 -27.30
CA THR A 47 6.70 -8.24 -26.43
C THR A 47 5.38 -7.97 -25.72
N ALA A 48 4.40 -8.85 -25.92
CA ALA A 48 3.15 -8.91 -25.16
C ALA A 48 2.85 -10.36 -24.78
N THR A 49 2.50 -10.59 -23.51
CA THR A 49 2.24 -11.93 -22.98
C THR A 49 0.94 -11.92 -22.18
N PRO A 50 -0.13 -12.61 -22.61
CA PRO A 50 -0.22 -13.39 -23.85
C PRO A 50 -0.20 -12.48 -25.10
N PRO A 51 0.03 -13.02 -26.31
CA PRO A 51 -0.13 -12.24 -27.55
C PRO A 51 -1.53 -11.63 -27.63
N PHE A 52 -1.65 -10.40 -28.14
CA PHE A 52 -2.95 -9.75 -28.32
C PHE A 52 -3.88 -10.63 -29.16
N THR A 53 -5.00 -11.05 -28.56
CA THR A 53 -6.07 -11.79 -29.21
C THR A 53 -7.31 -10.89 -29.21
N ASN A 54 -7.80 -10.54 -30.40
CA ASN A 54 -8.99 -9.71 -30.60
C ASN A 54 -10.22 -10.39 -29.97
N PRO A 55 -10.66 -9.98 -28.77
CA PRO A 55 -11.67 -10.72 -28.03
C PRO A 55 -13.05 -10.48 -28.65
N ALA A 56 -13.87 -11.54 -28.68
CA ALA A 56 -15.27 -11.45 -29.07
C ALA A 56 -16.11 -11.03 -27.85
N ASP A 57 -17.05 -10.13 -28.05
CA ASP A 57 -18.07 -9.81 -27.04
C ASP A 57 -19.08 -10.98 -26.89
N THR A 58 -20.03 -10.83 -25.97
CA THR A 58 -21.07 -11.83 -25.69
C THR A 58 -22.00 -12.12 -26.87
N THR A 59 -21.93 -11.32 -27.94
CA THR A 59 -22.70 -11.50 -29.18
C THR A 59 -21.90 -12.21 -30.28
N GLY A 60 -20.64 -12.56 -30.01
CA GLY A 60 -19.73 -13.17 -30.97
C GLY A 60 -19.09 -12.16 -31.94
N ARG A 61 -19.35 -10.86 -31.76
CA ARG A 61 -18.71 -9.79 -32.56
C ARG A 61 -17.37 -9.44 -31.96
N ARG A 62 -16.33 -9.41 -32.79
CA ARG A 62 -15.00 -8.99 -32.36
C ARG A 62 -14.86 -7.48 -32.48
N LEU A 63 -13.95 -6.91 -31.71
CA LEU A 63 -13.66 -5.46 -31.70
C LEU A 63 -13.37 -4.89 -33.11
N ILE A 64 -12.84 -5.74 -34.00
CA ILE A 64 -12.46 -5.41 -35.39
C ILE A 64 -13.65 -5.55 -36.38
N ASP A 65 -14.78 -6.14 -35.97
CA ASP A 65 -15.93 -6.39 -36.86
C ASP A 65 -16.88 -5.16 -36.98
N ALA A 66 -16.53 -4.01 -36.40
CA ALA A 66 -17.38 -2.83 -36.27
C ALA A 66 -17.48 -1.91 -37.52
N GLY A 67 -17.01 -2.34 -38.69
CA GLY A 67 -17.46 -1.85 -40.01
C GLY A 67 -17.38 -0.34 -40.34
N GLY A 68 -16.69 0.50 -39.57
CA GLY A 68 -16.43 1.91 -39.91
C GLY A 68 -15.36 2.04 -41.02
N ALA A 69 -15.14 3.26 -41.54
CA ALA A 69 -14.28 3.62 -42.70
C ALA A 69 -12.76 3.31 -42.60
N TRP A 70 -12.40 2.17 -42.02
CA TRP A 70 -11.08 1.77 -41.56
C TRP A 70 -10.60 0.53 -42.35
N ASN A 71 -10.12 0.71 -43.58
CA ASN A 71 -9.67 -0.38 -44.46
C ASN A 71 -8.22 -0.26 -44.95
N ASP A 72 -7.36 0.48 -44.24
CA ASP A 72 -5.90 0.37 -44.44
C ASP A 72 -5.18 0.19 -43.10
N TRP A 73 -4.93 -1.08 -42.76
CA TRP A 73 -4.29 -1.53 -41.52
C TRP A 73 -2.84 -1.99 -41.73
N THR A 74 -2.20 -1.56 -42.82
CA THR A 74 -0.85 -1.99 -43.18
C THR A 74 0.25 -1.46 -42.24
N ASN A 75 -0.07 -0.60 -41.26
CA ASN A 75 0.91 0.15 -40.45
C ASN A 75 0.60 0.30 -38.94
N THR A 76 -0.20 -0.58 -38.30
CA THR A 76 -0.66 -0.39 -36.89
C THR A 76 -0.51 -1.64 -36.00
N VAL A 77 -0.05 -1.46 -34.75
CA VAL A 77 0.09 -2.53 -33.73
C VAL A 77 -0.99 -2.40 -32.64
N GLY A 78 -1.74 -3.49 -32.36
CA GLY A 78 -2.67 -3.59 -31.23
C GLY A 78 -2.00 -4.22 -29.99
N ILE A 79 -2.36 -3.75 -28.77
CA ILE A 79 -1.63 -4.06 -27.52
C ILE A 79 -2.59 -4.57 -26.41
N ASN A 80 -2.22 -5.63 -25.66
CA ASN A 80 -3.04 -6.30 -24.61
C ASN A 80 -2.64 -5.97 -23.16
N ASP A 81 -3.33 -6.52 -22.13
CA ASP A 81 -3.32 -6.08 -20.72
C ASP A 81 -2.15 -6.43 -19.80
N THR A 82 -1.28 -7.38 -20.14
CA THR A 82 -0.45 -8.01 -19.09
C THR A 82 1.03 -7.59 -19.13
N ASP A 83 1.60 -7.29 -20.30
CA ASP A 83 2.97 -6.76 -20.46
C ASP A 83 3.09 -5.89 -21.73
N GLN A 84 2.98 -4.56 -21.61
CA GLN A 84 2.91 -3.63 -22.75
C GLN A 84 4.24 -2.91 -23.01
N THR A 85 5.20 -3.59 -23.63
CA THR A 85 6.54 -3.03 -23.87
C THR A 85 6.94 -2.95 -25.33
N LEU A 86 7.45 -1.77 -25.72
CA LEU A 86 8.20 -1.57 -26.96
C LEU A 86 9.66 -1.32 -26.63
N LEU A 87 10.54 -2.06 -27.28
CA LEU A 87 11.97 -1.93 -27.12
C LEU A 87 12.59 -1.46 -28.44
N PHE A 88 13.24 -0.30 -28.41
CA PHE A 88 13.97 0.30 -29.52
C PHE A 88 15.46 0.05 -29.31
N ASP A 89 16.10 -0.62 -30.26
CA ASP A 89 17.56 -0.76 -30.36
C ASP A 89 18.09 0.31 -31.31
N LEU A 90 18.80 1.30 -30.77
CA LEU A 90 19.36 2.44 -31.49
C LEU A 90 20.61 2.06 -32.31
N LYS A 91 21.06 0.80 -32.23
CA LYS A 91 22.26 0.20 -32.85
C LYS A 91 23.59 0.82 -32.40
N ARG A 92 23.59 2.06 -31.90
CA ARG A 92 24.73 2.82 -31.37
C ARG A 92 24.27 3.75 -30.23
N PRO A 93 25.17 4.27 -29.38
CA PRO A 93 24.79 5.15 -28.26
C PRO A 93 24.39 6.57 -28.70
N TYR A 94 23.33 7.11 -28.10
CA TYR A 94 22.87 8.49 -28.27
C TYR A 94 22.55 9.13 -26.92
N HIS A 95 22.70 10.44 -26.80
CA HIS A 95 22.16 11.22 -25.69
C HIS A 95 20.70 11.58 -25.99
N ILE A 96 19.76 10.84 -25.42
CA ILE A 96 18.33 10.99 -25.71
C ILE A 96 17.77 12.19 -24.97
N GLY A 97 17.29 13.19 -25.72
CA GLY A 97 16.74 14.45 -25.21
C GLY A 97 15.22 14.53 -25.28
N LYS A 98 14.56 13.78 -26.16
CA LYS A 98 13.09 13.78 -26.28
C LYS A 98 12.56 12.47 -26.84
N VAL A 99 11.38 12.06 -26.39
CA VAL A 99 10.61 10.97 -27.00
C VAL A 99 9.19 11.45 -27.23
N ALA A 100 8.64 11.18 -28.42
CA ALA A 100 7.26 11.45 -28.75
C ALA A 100 6.60 10.24 -29.41
N LEU A 101 5.30 10.09 -29.19
CA LEU A 101 4.49 9.05 -29.81
C LEU A 101 3.16 9.61 -30.29
N GLN A 102 2.67 9.08 -31.40
CA GLN A 102 1.36 9.39 -31.95
C GLN A 102 0.43 8.20 -31.77
N LEU A 103 -0.72 8.43 -31.13
CA LEU A 103 -1.77 7.43 -30.95
C LEU A 103 -2.94 7.73 -31.89
N ASP A 104 -3.44 6.69 -32.54
CA ASP A 104 -4.44 6.78 -33.60
C ASP A 104 -5.75 6.10 -33.16
N MET A 105 -6.39 6.64 -32.11
CA MET A 105 -7.76 6.34 -31.64
C MET A 105 -8.16 7.30 -30.48
N PRO A 106 -9.45 7.40 -30.11
CA PRO A 106 -9.91 8.16 -28.95
C PRO A 106 -9.45 7.58 -27.61
N ALA A 107 -9.44 6.25 -27.48
CA ALA A 107 -8.92 5.58 -26.28
C ALA A 107 -7.44 5.88 -26.09
N LYS A 108 -6.98 5.97 -24.84
CA LYS A 108 -5.59 6.28 -24.49
C LYS A 108 -5.08 5.46 -23.30
N PRO A 109 -3.77 5.11 -23.27
CA PRO A 109 -3.15 4.59 -22.07
C PRO A 109 -3.14 5.69 -20.98
N ALA A 110 -3.20 5.29 -19.71
CA ALA A 110 -3.11 6.22 -18.59
C ALA A 110 -1.77 6.95 -18.57
N TYR A 111 -0.71 6.28 -19.06
CA TYR A 111 0.57 6.89 -19.44
C TYR A 111 1.48 5.91 -20.18
N VAL A 112 2.58 6.44 -20.72
CA VAL A 112 3.69 5.68 -21.28
C VAL A 112 4.97 6.06 -20.54
N ALA A 113 5.56 5.13 -19.79
CA ALA A 113 6.87 5.35 -19.15
C ALA A 113 8.00 5.06 -20.14
N ILE A 114 9.04 5.88 -20.09
CA ILE A 114 10.23 5.81 -20.93
C ILE A 114 11.39 5.36 -20.05
N ALA A 115 12.03 4.25 -20.42
CA ALA A 115 13.26 3.79 -19.79
C ALA A 115 14.39 3.72 -20.83
N LEU A 116 15.62 3.91 -20.35
CA LEU A 116 16.84 3.91 -21.16
C LEU A 116 17.80 2.83 -20.66
N GLY A 117 18.54 2.19 -21.57
CA GLY A 117 19.48 1.11 -21.25
C GLY A 117 20.62 0.97 -22.24
N GLU A 118 21.70 0.32 -21.81
CA GLU A 118 22.87 -0.01 -22.64
C GLU A 118 22.79 -1.41 -23.27
N GLN A 119 21.92 -2.27 -22.70
CA GLN A 119 21.68 -3.65 -23.14
C GLN A 119 20.18 -3.97 -23.06
N PRO A 120 19.65 -4.85 -23.93
CA PRO A 120 18.21 -5.12 -24.02
C PRO A 120 17.65 -5.77 -22.74
N ASP A 121 18.45 -6.59 -22.07
CA ASP A 121 18.11 -7.27 -20.80
C ASP A 121 18.90 -6.70 -19.59
N GLY A 122 19.54 -5.55 -19.78
CA GLY A 122 20.36 -4.89 -18.77
C GLY A 122 19.55 -4.05 -17.77
N PRO A 123 20.24 -3.34 -16.85
CA PRO A 123 19.58 -2.39 -15.96
C PRO A 123 18.98 -1.24 -16.78
N TRP A 124 17.69 -0.98 -16.52
CA TRP A 124 16.92 0.09 -17.15
C TRP A 124 16.80 1.29 -16.22
N THR A 125 17.04 2.48 -16.74
CA THR A 125 16.85 3.75 -16.01
C THR A 125 15.59 4.43 -16.51
N GLU A 126 14.60 4.63 -15.64
CA GLU A 126 13.43 5.44 -15.98
C GLU A 126 13.88 6.89 -16.24
N ALA A 127 13.52 7.39 -17.42
CA ALA A 127 13.98 8.68 -17.93
C ALA A 127 12.86 9.70 -18.03
N GLY A 128 11.61 9.27 -18.23
CA GLY A 128 10.46 10.17 -18.32
C GLY A 128 9.15 9.44 -18.52
N ARG A 129 8.06 10.21 -18.65
CA ARG A 129 6.70 9.70 -18.85
C ARG A 129 5.93 10.61 -19.79
N ILE A 130 5.17 10.00 -20.70
CA ILE A 130 4.20 10.66 -21.57
C ILE A 130 2.81 10.37 -21.01
N THR A 131 1.99 11.40 -20.81
CA THR A 131 0.59 11.25 -20.36
C THR A 131 -0.32 11.79 -21.46
N PRO A 132 -0.94 10.93 -22.29
CA PRO A 132 -1.79 11.39 -23.38
C PRO A 132 -3.03 12.13 -22.87
N GLY A 133 -3.33 13.29 -23.46
CA GLY A 133 -4.57 14.04 -23.20
C GLY A 133 -5.71 13.64 -24.14
N GLU A 134 -6.87 14.28 -23.97
CA GLU A 134 -8.12 13.98 -24.70
C GLU A 134 -8.05 14.25 -26.21
N ARG A 135 -7.14 15.11 -26.68
CA ARG A 135 -6.98 15.47 -28.11
C ARG A 135 -6.04 14.51 -28.82
N SER A 136 -6.32 14.16 -30.08
CA SER A 136 -5.40 13.41 -30.96
C SER A 136 -4.20 14.27 -31.38
N GLY A 137 -3.01 13.66 -31.48
CA GLY A 137 -1.78 14.36 -31.83
C GLY A 137 -0.52 13.64 -31.36
N TRP A 138 0.60 14.36 -31.40
CA TRP A 138 1.86 13.92 -30.78
C TRP A 138 1.83 14.15 -29.28
N TYR A 139 2.17 13.12 -28.52
CA TYR A 139 2.39 13.21 -27.09
C TYR A 139 3.88 13.01 -26.82
N GLU A 140 4.50 13.95 -26.10
CA GLU A 140 5.95 14.00 -25.95
C GLU A 140 6.38 14.12 -24.49
N ALA A 141 7.62 13.67 -24.23
CA ALA A 141 8.32 13.88 -22.99
C ALA A 141 9.76 14.30 -23.29
N THR A 142 10.15 15.44 -22.76
CA THR A 142 11.54 15.93 -22.78
C THR A 142 12.33 15.26 -21.66
N LEU A 143 13.52 14.79 -21.97
CA LEU A 143 14.44 14.12 -21.04
C LEU A 143 15.57 15.08 -20.70
N PRO A 144 15.54 15.76 -19.52
CA PRO A 144 16.46 16.83 -19.23
C PRO A 144 17.92 16.37 -19.21
N GLY A 145 18.77 17.06 -19.96
CA GLY A 145 20.21 16.88 -19.99
C GLY A 145 20.75 15.86 -20.99
N GLY A 146 19.89 15.18 -21.78
CA GLY A 146 20.31 14.17 -22.75
C GLY A 146 20.96 12.97 -22.07
N ARG A 147 20.29 11.81 -22.01
CA ARG A 147 20.87 10.64 -21.32
C ARG A 147 21.46 9.64 -22.31
N PRO A 148 22.71 9.19 -22.11
CA PRO A 148 23.30 8.18 -22.99
C PRO A 148 22.50 6.89 -22.90
N ALA A 149 22.12 6.35 -24.05
CA ALA A 149 21.45 5.07 -24.16
C ALA A 149 21.72 4.46 -25.53
N ARG A 150 21.77 3.12 -25.56
CA ARG A 150 21.71 2.32 -26.79
C ARG A 150 20.33 1.74 -27.04
N TYR A 151 19.51 1.65 -25.99
CA TYR A 151 18.15 1.15 -26.06
C TYR A 151 17.17 2.08 -25.35
N VAL A 152 16.00 2.25 -25.95
CA VAL A 152 14.85 2.96 -25.35
C VAL A 152 13.72 1.96 -25.19
N ARG A 153 13.07 1.94 -24.03
CA ARG A 153 11.94 1.07 -23.76
C ARG A 153 10.74 1.90 -23.34
N LEU A 154 9.62 1.70 -24.03
CA LEU A 154 8.33 2.31 -23.71
C LEU A 154 7.44 1.28 -23.02
N PHE A 155 6.98 1.62 -21.82
CA PHE A 155 6.03 0.82 -21.04
C PHE A 155 4.68 1.53 -21.02
N PHE A 156 3.67 0.92 -21.61
CA PHE A 156 2.33 1.49 -21.63
C PHE A 156 1.58 1.03 -20.38
N LYS A 157 0.97 1.99 -19.67
CA LYS A 157 0.11 1.72 -18.53
C LYS A 157 -1.34 1.81 -18.97
N LEU A 158 -2.10 0.78 -18.62
CA LEU A 158 -3.54 0.68 -18.90
C LEU A 158 -4.30 1.94 -18.48
N GLY A 159 -5.02 2.51 -19.45
CA GLY A 159 -6.06 3.52 -19.28
C GLY A 159 -7.34 2.98 -19.90
N GLU A 160 -7.89 3.66 -20.90
CA GLU A 160 -8.99 3.12 -21.72
C GLU A 160 -8.48 2.02 -22.67
N TRP A 161 -9.34 1.07 -23.02
CA TRP A 161 -9.00 -0.05 -23.93
C TRP A 161 -9.12 0.36 -25.40
N GLY A 162 -8.24 -0.16 -26.28
CA GLY A 162 -8.38 -0.02 -27.74
C GLY A 162 -7.59 1.12 -28.40
N TRP A 163 -6.44 1.51 -27.87
CA TRP A 163 -5.54 2.48 -28.49
C TRP A 163 -4.54 1.82 -29.44
N TYR A 164 -4.21 2.53 -30.53
CA TYR A 164 -3.25 2.10 -31.55
C TYR A 164 -2.13 3.11 -31.65
N MET A 165 -0.91 2.62 -31.88
CA MET A 165 0.26 3.48 -32.03
C MET A 165 0.65 3.56 -33.51
N ARG A 166 0.73 4.78 -34.03
CA ARG A 166 1.04 5.06 -35.43
C ARG A 166 2.51 5.33 -35.66
N GLU A 167 3.10 6.17 -34.81
CA GLU A 167 4.49 6.59 -34.97
C GLU A 167 5.18 6.85 -33.63
N VAL A 168 6.48 6.57 -33.55
CA VAL A 168 7.35 6.95 -32.42
C VAL A 168 8.59 7.67 -32.93
N LYS A 169 8.86 8.86 -32.39
CA LYS A 169 10.06 9.64 -32.68
C LYS A 169 10.91 9.79 -31.43
N ILE A 170 12.20 9.51 -31.55
CA ILE A 170 13.18 9.63 -30.48
C ILE A 170 14.23 10.63 -30.94
N TRP A 171 14.42 11.73 -30.22
CA TRP A 171 15.47 12.71 -30.52
C TRP A 171 16.66 12.51 -29.58
N GLY A 172 17.85 12.56 -30.17
CA GLY A 172 19.08 12.62 -29.40
C GLY A 172 20.31 12.96 -30.24
N THR A 173 21.35 13.41 -29.56
CA THR A 173 22.65 13.70 -30.17
C THR A 173 23.55 12.47 -30.13
N ARG A 174 24.39 12.33 -31.15
CA ARG A 174 25.32 11.20 -31.23
C ARG A 174 26.35 11.32 -30.11
N GLY A 175 26.63 10.20 -29.43
CA GLY A 175 27.52 10.16 -28.26
C GLY A 175 28.96 10.68 -28.47
N ASP A 176 29.36 10.89 -29.72
CA ASP A 176 30.72 11.26 -30.13
C ASP A 176 30.86 12.76 -30.48
N GLU A 177 29.75 13.52 -30.53
CA GLU A 177 29.75 14.96 -30.86
C GLU A 177 29.43 15.81 -29.63
N PRO A 178 30.13 16.94 -29.40
CA PRO A 178 29.79 17.86 -28.32
C PRO A 178 28.39 18.43 -28.59
N GLY A 179 27.42 18.06 -27.75
CA GLY A 179 26.01 18.43 -27.93
C GLY A 179 25.81 19.95 -28.02
N PRO A 180 24.84 20.43 -28.81
CA PRO A 180 24.53 21.85 -28.90
C PRO A 180 23.95 22.32 -27.56
N GLU A 181 24.41 23.49 -27.11
CA GLU A 181 23.94 24.16 -25.90
C GLU A 181 22.49 24.64 -26.15
N VAL A 182 21.52 23.81 -25.79
CA VAL A 182 20.10 24.18 -25.83
C VAL A 182 19.82 25.13 -24.66
N VAL A 183 19.73 26.42 -24.98
CA VAL A 183 19.19 27.46 -24.09
C VAL A 183 17.70 27.17 -23.87
N LEU A 184 17.38 26.60 -22.71
CA LEU A 184 15.99 26.44 -22.26
C LEU A 184 15.34 27.81 -22.03
N PRO A 185 14.03 27.98 -22.31
CA PRO A 185 13.29 29.15 -21.85
C PRO A 185 13.41 29.24 -20.33
N SER A 186 13.77 30.41 -19.83
CA SER A 186 14.10 30.64 -18.43
C SER A 186 12.88 30.48 -17.51
N GLU A 187 12.57 29.25 -17.09
CA GLU A 187 12.02 29.08 -15.75
C GLU A 187 13.17 29.30 -14.77
N ARG A 188 13.06 30.34 -13.95
CA ARG A 188 14.11 30.77 -13.00
C ARG A 188 14.52 29.59 -12.09
N ARG A 189 15.58 28.86 -12.45
CA ARG A 189 16.25 27.89 -11.57
C ARG A 189 16.72 28.63 -10.32
N GLY A 190 16.11 28.33 -9.17
CA GLY A 190 16.63 28.78 -7.88
C GLY A 190 18.06 28.31 -7.69
N ARG A 191 18.92 29.13 -7.06
CA ARG A 191 20.28 28.72 -6.71
C ARG A 191 20.23 27.72 -5.54
N SER A 192 21.05 26.67 -5.59
CA SER A 192 21.28 25.80 -4.43
C SER A 192 21.86 26.60 -3.26
N LEU A 193 21.48 26.22 -2.04
CA LEU A 193 21.89 26.90 -0.81
C LEU A 193 22.92 26.07 -0.05
N LEU A 194 23.87 26.74 0.59
CA LEU A 194 24.91 26.11 1.39
C LEU A 194 24.48 26.15 2.85
N LEU A 195 24.33 24.98 3.47
CA LEU A 195 23.95 24.86 4.89
C LEU A 195 25.18 24.76 5.79
N ALA A 196 26.17 23.98 5.35
CA ALA A 196 27.48 23.85 5.97
C ALA A 196 28.56 23.69 4.91
N ARG A 197 29.78 24.12 5.21
CA ARG A 197 30.96 23.94 4.36
C ARG A 197 32.17 23.63 5.21
N ASP A 198 32.85 22.54 4.88
CA ASP A 198 34.10 22.15 5.52
C ASP A 198 33.98 22.07 7.06
N GLY A 199 32.80 21.67 7.57
CA GLY A 199 32.51 21.60 9.01
C GLY A 199 31.96 22.88 9.65
N GLU A 200 31.89 23.98 8.91
CA GLU A 200 31.46 25.28 9.42
C GLU A 200 30.02 25.63 8.99
N PRO A 201 29.22 26.27 9.86
CA PRO A 201 27.83 26.62 9.55
C PRO A 201 27.76 27.77 8.51
N ARG A 202 26.89 27.62 7.52
CA ARG A 202 26.63 28.62 6.45
C ARG A 202 25.16 29.06 6.37
N ALA A 203 24.34 28.54 7.29
CA ALA A 203 22.94 28.88 7.45
C ALA A 203 22.60 29.04 8.94
N SER A 204 21.46 29.67 9.23
CA SER A 204 20.86 29.72 10.56
C SER A 204 19.47 29.07 10.54
N ILE A 205 19.11 28.39 11.63
CA ILE A 205 17.76 27.89 11.86
C ILE A 205 16.98 28.99 12.58
N ILE A 206 15.85 29.40 12.01
CA ILE A 206 15.02 30.50 12.53
C ILE A 206 13.68 29.93 12.97
N VAL A 207 13.27 30.27 14.20
CA VAL A 207 11.94 30.01 14.75
C VAL A 207 11.27 31.35 15.11
N ALA A 208 9.95 31.35 15.33
CA ALA A 208 9.25 32.54 15.83
C ALA A 208 9.87 33.07 17.14
N ALA A 209 9.70 34.36 17.41
CA ALA A 209 10.00 35.00 18.71
C ALA A 209 9.44 34.21 19.90
N GLN A 210 8.21 33.70 19.75
CA GLN A 210 7.56 32.80 20.69
C GLN A 210 7.25 31.48 19.97
N PRO A 211 8.22 30.55 19.89
CA PRO A 211 8.03 29.32 19.14
C PRO A 211 7.11 28.37 19.91
N THR A 212 6.28 27.63 19.18
CA THR A 212 5.55 26.51 19.78
C THR A 212 6.54 25.41 20.20
N ALA A 213 6.16 24.57 21.16
CA ALA A 213 6.99 23.44 21.59
C ALA A 213 7.32 22.49 20.41
N LYS A 214 6.36 22.28 19.49
CA LYS A 214 6.53 21.46 18.28
C LYS A 214 7.57 22.06 17.33
N ALA A 215 7.47 23.36 17.03
CA ALA A 215 8.42 24.04 16.15
C ALA A 215 9.84 24.05 16.74
N LEU A 216 9.97 24.30 18.04
CA LEU A 216 11.27 24.28 18.72
C LEU A 216 11.89 22.88 18.75
N ALA A 217 11.09 21.83 18.99
CA ALA A 217 11.55 20.45 18.91
C ALA A 217 12.04 20.09 17.51
N ALA A 218 11.27 20.46 16.46
CA ALA A 218 11.66 20.26 15.07
C ALA A 218 12.95 21.01 14.70
N ALA A 219 13.13 22.24 15.19
CA ALA A 219 14.35 23.01 14.96
C ALA A 219 15.59 22.37 15.61
N ARG A 220 15.43 21.81 16.82
CA ARG A 220 16.50 21.06 17.51
C ARG A 220 16.82 19.75 16.81
N ASP A 221 15.81 19.03 16.34
CA ASP A 221 16.01 17.80 15.55
C ASP A 221 16.78 18.07 14.25
N LEU A 222 16.44 19.17 13.56
CA LEU A 222 17.17 19.64 12.38
C LEU A 222 18.63 19.97 12.70
N GLN A 223 18.87 20.72 13.79
CA GLN A 223 20.22 21.11 14.23
C GLN A 223 21.08 19.88 14.54
N ASP A 224 20.55 18.93 15.33
CA ASP A 224 21.24 17.69 15.68
C ASP A 224 21.65 16.89 14.45
N HIS A 225 20.73 16.67 13.51
CA HIS A 225 21.02 15.89 12.32
C HIS A 225 22.01 16.60 11.40
N LEU A 226 21.91 17.94 11.22
CA LEU A 226 22.90 18.68 10.45
C LEU A 226 24.29 18.63 11.12
N TYR A 227 24.36 18.71 12.44
CA TYR A 227 25.62 18.52 13.18
C TYR A 227 26.19 17.11 12.98
N ARG A 228 25.37 16.06 13.13
CA ARG A 228 25.82 14.67 12.91
C ARG A 228 26.26 14.41 11.46
N MET A 229 25.68 15.14 10.50
CA MET A 229 26.08 15.07 9.10
C MET A 229 27.40 15.79 8.84
N SER A 230 27.56 17.04 9.29
CA SER A 230 28.64 17.91 8.84
C SER A 230 29.67 18.29 9.90
N GLY A 231 29.37 18.09 11.18
CA GLY A 231 30.14 18.66 12.30
C GLY A 231 29.79 20.13 12.60
N ALA A 232 28.96 20.77 11.79
CA ALA A 232 28.61 22.18 11.96
C ALA A 232 27.40 22.35 12.88
N VAL A 233 27.52 23.17 13.91
CA VAL A 233 26.37 23.58 14.72
C VAL A 233 25.76 24.83 14.09
N LEU A 234 24.67 24.66 13.33
CA LEU A 234 23.91 25.80 12.82
C LEU A 234 23.21 26.51 14.00
N PRO A 235 23.35 27.84 14.16
CA PRO A 235 22.70 28.53 15.26
C PRO A 235 21.18 28.50 15.11
N VAL A 236 20.47 28.17 16.19
CA VAL A 236 19.02 28.35 16.31
C VAL A 236 18.75 29.74 16.87
N ARG A 237 17.98 30.55 16.16
CA ARG A 237 17.71 31.96 16.48
C ARG A 237 16.21 32.24 16.37
N THR A 238 15.75 33.31 17.01
CA THR A 238 14.39 33.81 16.85
C THR A 238 14.31 34.82 15.70
N ASP A 239 13.10 35.05 15.19
CA ASP A 239 12.83 36.05 14.15
C ASP A 239 12.59 37.48 14.68
N GLU A 240 12.88 37.76 15.95
CA GLU A 240 12.74 39.10 16.56
C GLU A 240 13.56 40.20 15.88
N ARG A 241 14.60 39.82 15.13
CA ARG A 241 15.50 40.72 14.41
C ARG A 241 15.74 40.19 13.00
N ASP A 242 16.18 41.05 12.11
CA ASP A 242 16.55 40.64 10.76
C ASP A 242 17.89 39.90 10.75
N TRP A 243 17.92 38.80 10.00
CA TRP A 243 19.12 37.98 9.80
C TRP A 243 19.48 37.97 8.33
N THR A 244 20.79 37.97 8.04
CA THR A 244 21.32 37.87 6.68
C THR A 244 21.81 36.45 6.38
N GLY A 245 22.01 36.13 5.11
CA GLY A 245 22.47 34.81 4.66
C GLY A 245 21.34 33.80 4.49
N THR A 246 21.68 32.51 4.56
CA THR A 246 20.72 31.40 4.40
C THR A 246 19.93 31.18 5.67
N LEU A 247 18.61 31.24 5.59
CA LEU A 247 17.70 31.09 6.73
C LEU A 247 16.77 29.88 6.53
N LEU A 248 16.81 28.94 7.47
CA LEU A 248 15.89 27.80 7.55
C LEU A 248 14.76 28.16 8.53
N LEU A 249 13.62 28.57 8.01
CA LEU A 249 12.44 28.96 8.79
C LEU A 249 11.67 27.70 9.21
N VAL A 250 11.71 27.35 10.50
CA VAL A 250 11.07 26.15 11.05
C VAL A 250 9.82 26.55 11.84
N GLY A 251 8.66 26.16 11.31
CA GLY A 251 7.36 26.56 11.85
C GLY A 251 6.99 28.01 11.53
N PRO A 252 6.04 28.63 12.27
CA PRO A 252 5.65 30.01 12.05
C PRO A 252 6.84 30.97 12.11
N SER A 253 6.87 31.95 11.21
CA SER A 253 7.83 33.05 11.23
C SER A 253 7.33 34.25 10.41
N ARG A 254 7.67 35.48 10.82
CA ARG A 254 7.36 36.70 10.07
C ARG A 254 7.98 36.73 8.67
N PHE A 255 9.09 36.02 8.46
CA PHE A 255 9.78 35.95 7.16
C PHE A 255 9.01 35.12 6.11
N LEU A 256 8.00 34.34 6.51
CA LEU A 256 7.21 33.53 5.59
C LEU A 256 6.36 34.39 4.63
N ALA A 257 5.93 35.57 5.07
CA ALA A 257 5.16 36.51 4.25
C ALA A 257 5.93 36.93 3.00
N GLU A 258 7.24 37.23 3.14
CA GLU A 258 8.12 37.54 2.01
C GLU A 258 8.27 36.36 1.04
N MET A 259 8.04 35.13 1.53
CA MET A 259 8.06 33.92 0.72
C MET A 259 6.73 33.63 0.03
N GLY A 260 5.64 34.30 0.41
CA GLY A 260 4.29 33.93 -0.01
C GLY A 260 3.89 32.55 0.49
N VAL A 261 4.34 32.18 1.70
CA VAL A 261 4.01 30.92 2.35
C VAL A 261 3.14 31.22 3.57
N THR A 262 2.01 30.52 3.68
CA THR A 262 1.12 30.57 4.84
C THR A 262 1.24 29.27 5.61
N VAL A 263 1.24 29.36 6.95
CA VAL A 263 1.22 28.16 7.81
C VAL A 263 -0.15 27.50 7.66
N PRO A 264 -0.22 26.20 7.30
CA PRO A 264 -1.49 25.50 7.16
C PRO A 264 -2.22 25.36 8.52
N THR A 265 -3.54 25.42 8.50
CA THR A 265 -4.42 25.29 9.67
C THR A 265 -5.59 24.34 9.37
N GLY A 266 -6.31 23.90 10.40
CA GLY A 266 -7.47 23.03 10.31
C GLY A 266 -7.20 21.61 10.80
N TYR A 267 -7.86 21.23 11.90
CA TYR A 267 -7.82 19.89 12.49
C TYR A 267 -9.23 19.28 12.45
N PRO A 268 -9.42 17.97 12.17
CA PRO A 268 -8.41 16.89 12.00
C PRO A 268 -8.15 16.47 10.54
N GLU A 269 -8.43 17.31 9.56
CA GLU A 269 -8.40 16.92 8.14
C GLU A 269 -7.20 17.47 7.35
N ASN A 270 -6.57 18.56 7.79
CA ASN A 270 -5.57 19.28 7.00
C ASN A 270 -4.12 19.09 7.53
N GLU A 271 -3.64 17.86 7.62
CA GLU A 271 -2.26 17.55 8.03
C GLU A 271 -1.25 17.83 6.90
N GLN A 272 -1.04 19.11 6.58
CA GLN A 272 -0.21 19.54 5.45
C GLN A 272 1.24 19.85 5.86
N VAL A 273 2.18 19.60 4.95
CA VAL A 273 3.58 20.02 5.03
C VAL A 273 3.97 20.85 3.82
N ILE A 274 4.85 21.84 4.02
CA ILE A 274 5.37 22.73 3.00
C ILE A 274 6.88 22.87 3.17
N LEU A 275 7.60 22.59 2.08
CA LEU A 275 9.03 22.85 1.94
C LEU A 275 9.23 23.76 0.73
N ARG A 276 9.65 25.00 0.94
CA ARG A 276 9.81 25.97 -0.18
C ARG A 276 11.08 26.78 -0.06
N THR A 277 11.79 26.95 -1.16
CA THR A 277 12.94 27.85 -1.26
C THR A 277 12.54 29.13 -2.00
N LYS A 278 12.94 30.30 -1.48
CA LYS A 278 12.84 31.59 -2.18
C LYS A 278 14.04 32.46 -1.81
N GLY A 279 14.92 32.74 -2.78
CA GLY A 279 16.18 33.42 -2.52
C GLY A 279 17.03 32.61 -1.53
N THR A 280 17.49 33.23 -0.44
CA THR A 280 18.25 32.58 0.63
C THR A 280 17.38 32.01 1.75
N ARG A 281 16.05 32.02 1.61
CA ARG A 281 15.12 31.52 2.63
C ARG A 281 14.55 30.16 2.27
N VAL A 282 14.38 29.33 3.28
CA VAL A 282 13.79 27.99 3.18
C VAL A 282 12.69 27.88 4.22
N ALA A 283 11.44 27.71 3.79
CA ALA A 283 10.32 27.43 4.67
C ALA A 283 10.24 25.92 4.90
N LEU A 284 10.19 25.52 6.17
CA LEU A 284 9.93 24.17 6.66
C LEU A 284 8.77 24.26 7.65
N VAL A 285 7.54 24.21 7.12
CA VAL A 285 6.33 24.50 7.90
C VAL A 285 5.27 23.43 7.63
N GLY A 286 4.38 23.21 8.59
CA GLY A 286 3.20 22.39 8.39
C GLY A 286 2.12 22.71 9.41
N ASN A 287 0.99 22.02 9.30
CA ASN A 287 -0.08 22.16 10.28
C ASN A 287 0.33 21.50 11.61
N ASP A 288 0.38 22.29 12.68
CA ASP A 288 0.73 21.84 14.02
C ASP A 288 -0.48 21.91 14.99
N GLU A 289 -1.71 22.13 14.50
CA GLU A 289 -2.93 22.15 15.32
C GLU A 289 -3.27 20.76 15.89
N GLY A 290 -3.90 20.75 17.08
CA GLY A 290 -4.29 19.52 17.75
C GLY A 290 -3.12 18.55 17.93
N THR A 291 -3.26 17.33 17.40
CA THR A 291 -2.23 16.28 17.46
C THR A 291 -1.27 16.28 16.28
N PHE A 292 -1.47 17.10 15.25
CA PHE A 292 -0.61 17.13 14.07
C PHE A 292 0.80 17.61 14.40
N THR A 293 1.77 17.14 13.61
CA THR A 293 3.19 17.49 13.73
C THR A 293 3.76 17.86 12.36
N GLY A 294 3.04 18.70 11.60
CA GLY A 294 3.39 19.05 10.24
C GLY A 294 4.76 19.73 10.12
N THR A 295 5.16 20.57 11.08
CA THR A 295 6.51 21.19 11.05
C THR A 295 7.61 20.14 11.28
N GLU A 296 7.38 19.17 12.16
CA GLU A 296 8.30 18.03 12.37
C GLU A 296 8.43 17.21 11.08
N PHE A 297 7.32 16.92 10.39
CA PHE A 297 7.33 16.22 9.12
C PHE A 297 8.01 17.01 8.00
N ALA A 298 7.91 18.34 7.99
CA ALA A 298 8.62 19.19 7.03
C ALA A 298 10.15 19.11 7.24
N VAL A 299 10.60 19.18 8.49
CA VAL A 299 12.02 18.97 8.86
C VAL A 299 12.48 17.57 8.47
N GLN A 300 11.69 16.55 8.79
CA GLN A 300 12.03 15.18 8.45
C GLN A 300 12.18 14.99 6.94
N MET A 301 11.26 15.54 6.13
CA MET A 301 11.34 15.44 4.68
C MET A 301 12.59 16.12 4.12
N LEU A 302 13.03 17.23 4.72
CA LEU A 302 14.31 17.84 4.38
C LEU A 302 15.47 16.89 4.69
N LEU A 303 15.51 16.32 5.90
CA LEU A 303 16.55 15.38 6.32
C LEU A 303 16.61 14.15 5.41
N GLU A 304 15.47 13.61 4.97
CA GLU A 304 15.40 12.49 4.02
C GLU A 304 15.98 12.86 2.65
N LYS A 305 15.68 14.07 2.15
CA LYS A 305 16.27 14.61 0.91
C LYS A 305 17.78 14.85 1.05
N LEU A 306 18.25 15.12 2.26
CA LEU A 306 19.67 15.21 2.59
C LEU A 306 20.32 13.84 2.82
N GLY A 307 19.58 12.74 2.71
CA GLY A 307 20.09 11.37 2.73
C GLY A 307 19.91 10.63 4.06
N CYS A 308 19.30 11.24 5.07
CA CYS A 308 18.94 10.55 6.31
C CYS A 308 17.85 9.49 6.06
N GLY A 309 17.75 8.52 6.96
CA GLY A 309 16.64 7.57 7.00
C GLY A 309 16.47 6.91 8.36
N TRP A 310 15.29 6.35 8.59
CA TRP A 310 14.92 5.65 9.82
C TRP A 310 14.25 4.34 9.42
N PHE A 311 14.88 3.20 9.66
CA PHE A 311 14.40 1.90 9.22
C PHE A 311 14.35 0.86 10.34
N GLY A 312 14.72 1.25 11.55
CA GLY A 312 14.67 0.39 12.73
C GLY A 312 15.00 1.10 14.03
N PRO A 313 14.67 0.48 15.18
CA PRO A 313 14.59 1.15 16.48
C PRO A 313 15.95 1.59 17.03
N THR A 314 17.04 1.00 16.54
CA THR A 314 18.39 1.31 17.01
C THR A 314 19.08 2.32 16.09
N PRO A 315 20.06 3.10 16.59
CA PRO A 315 20.87 4.00 15.77
C PRO A 315 21.54 3.31 14.58
N LEU A 316 21.83 2.01 14.68
CA LEU A 316 22.37 1.23 13.58
C LEU A 316 21.43 1.27 12.36
N TRP A 317 20.11 1.27 12.54
CA TRP A 317 19.12 1.28 11.45
C TRP A 317 18.63 2.68 11.07
N GLN A 318 19.32 3.72 11.53
CA GLN A 318 18.96 5.12 11.27
C GLN A 318 20.14 5.85 10.59
N PRO A 319 20.43 5.54 9.31
CA PRO A 319 21.59 6.10 8.63
C PRO A 319 21.52 7.63 8.53
N VAL A 320 22.61 8.27 8.94
CA VAL A 320 22.85 9.71 8.76
C VAL A 320 24.17 9.88 7.98
N PRO A 321 24.14 10.44 6.77
CA PRO A 321 25.33 10.53 5.93
C PRO A 321 26.34 11.54 6.49
N ARG A 322 27.62 11.19 6.53
CA ARG A 322 28.69 12.08 6.97
C ARG A 322 29.29 12.83 5.78
N ARG A 323 29.15 14.15 5.77
CA ARG A 323 29.75 15.05 4.78
C ARG A 323 29.95 16.46 5.38
N PRO A 324 31.18 17.00 5.39
CA PRO A 324 31.46 18.29 6.02
C PRO A 324 30.83 19.47 5.26
N THR A 325 30.47 19.26 3.99
CA THR A 325 29.76 20.22 3.16
C THR A 325 28.36 19.71 2.84
N VAL A 326 27.35 20.49 3.23
CA VAL A 326 25.93 20.18 3.04
C VAL A 326 25.30 21.23 2.13
N VAL A 327 24.87 20.79 0.95
CA VAL A 327 24.22 21.62 -0.07
C VAL A 327 22.75 21.24 -0.15
N LEU A 328 21.90 22.26 -0.13
CA LEU A 328 20.46 22.14 -0.26
C LEU A 328 20.02 22.56 -1.67
N PRO A 329 19.52 21.64 -2.51
CA PRO A 329 18.89 22.02 -3.76
C PRO A 329 17.59 22.81 -3.51
N PRO A 330 17.11 23.60 -4.50
CA PRO A 330 15.83 24.30 -4.39
C PRO A 330 14.67 23.36 -4.07
N LEU A 331 13.79 23.81 -3.17
CA LEU A 331 12.61 23.07 -2.73
C LEU A 331 11.33 23.74 -3.21
N ASN A 332 10.38 22.93 -3.67
CA ASN A 332 9.00 23.34 -3.95
C ASN A 332 8.07 22.16 -3.71
N VAL A 333 7.75 21.91 -2.45
CA VAL A 333 6.87 20.82 -2.01
C VAL A 333 5.75 21.41 -1.18
N ALA A 334 4.52 21.01 -1.51
CA ALA A 334 3.37 21.10 -0.64
C ALA A 334 2.69 19.73 -0.69
N HIS A 335 2.47 19.10 0.47
CA HIS A 335 1.96 17.75 0.53
C HIS A 335 0.94 17.59 1.65
N THR A 336 -0.16 16.93 1.33
CA THR A 336 -1.20 16.52 2.28
C THR A 336 -1.41 15.01 2.11
N PRO A 337 -1.31 14.20 3.18
CA PRO A 337 -1.49 12.76 3.07
C PRO A 337 -2.93 12.42 2.67
N PRO A 338 -3.13 11.37 1.84
CA PRO A 338 -4.47 10.95 1.40
C PRO A 338 -5.31 10.38 2.55
N PHE A 339 -4.68 9.72 3.51
CA PHE A 339 -5.33 9.19 4.71
C PHE A 339 -5.12 10.16 5.87
N ALA A 340 -6.21 10.59 6.52
CA ALA A 340 -6.17 11.52 7.66
C ALA A 340 -5.57 10.88 8.91
N LEU A 341 -5.84 9.59 9.14
CA LEU A 341 -5.27 8.81 10.24
C LEU A 341 -4.44 7.69 9.64
N ARG A 342 -3.18 7.61 10.04
CA ARG A 342 -2.20 6.63 9.57
C ARG A 342 -1.52 6.07 10.80
N HIS A 343 -1.88 4.86 11.19
CA HIS A 343 -1.39 4.24 12.41
C HIS A 343 -0.85 2.84 12.11
N VAL A 344 0.29 2.53 12.71
CA VAL A 344 0.88 1.20 12.75
C VAL A 344 1.38 1.04 14.19
N TRP A 345 1.13 -0.10 14.83
CA TRP A 345 1.43 -0.29 16.26
C TRP A 345 2.93 -0.48 16.51
N ILE A 346 3.75 0.52 16.17
CA ILE A 346 5.20 0.52 16.29
C ILE A 346 5.69 1.81 16.96
N GLY A 347 6.77 1.71 17.74
CA GLY A 347 7.30 2.87 18.49
C GLY A 347 7.84 4.01 17.62
N GLN A 348 8.22 3.76 16.36
CA GLN A 348 8.82 4.77 15.46
C GLN A 348 7.86 5.39 14.45
N GLY A 349 6.56 5.32 14.69
CA GLY A 349 5.56 5.69 13.68
C GLY A 349 5.73 7.09 13.06
N LYS A 350 6.08 8.11 13.86
CA LYS A 350 6.25 9.49 13.37
C LYS A 350 7.34 9.61 12.30
N ARG A 351 8.47 8.91 12.46
CA ARG A 351 9.56 8.89 11.45
C ARG A 351 9.13 8.25 10.13
N TRP A 352 7.96 7.61 10.06
CA TRP A 352 7.38 7.12 8.81
C TRP A 352 6.13 7.90 8.39
N TYR A 353 5.96 9.12 8.93
CA TYR A 353 4.81 9.99 8.72
C TYR A 353 3.47 9.38 9.14
N LEU A 354 3.49 8.45 10.10
CA LEU A 354 2.30 8.02 10.82
C LEU A 354 1.86 9.15 11.76
N GLY A 355 0.56 9.39 11.82
CA GLY A 355 -0.01 10.57 12.44
C GLY A 355 -1.52 10.65 12.20
N GLY A 356 -2.06 11.86 12.34
CA GLY A 356 -3.49 12.09 12.31
C GLY A 356 -4.14 12.29 13.68
N PRO A 357 -5.49 12.29 13.74
CA PRO A 357 -6.21 12.31 15.00
C PRO A 357 -6.02 11.02 15.80
N PRO A 358 -6.12 11.04 17.15
CA PRO A 358 -5.95 9.83 17.94
C PRO A 358 -7.08 8.82 17.67
N LEU A 359 -6.68 7.55 17.59
CA LEU A 359 -7.58 6.43 17.37
C LEU A 359 -8.27 6.05 18.70
N ASN A 360 -9.60 5.94 18.68
CA ASN A 360 -10.38 5.31 19.74
C ASN A 360 -11.37 4.32 19.10
N SER A 361 -10.94 3.06 19.00
CA SER A 361 -11.68 2.00 18.29
C SER A 361 -11.75 0.68 19.06
N ASN A 362 -11.41 0.67 20.35
CA ASN A 362 -11.43 -0.54 21.18
C ASN A 362 -12.87 -1.00 21.47
N HIS A 363 -13.04 -2.25 21.88
CA HIS A 363 -14.31 -2.74 22.45
C HIS A 363 -14.74 -1.85 23.61
N ALA A 364 -16.01 -1.40 23.60
CA ALA A 364 -16.47 -0.31 24.44
C ALA A 364 -17.63 -0.69 25.36
N HIS A 365 -18.44 -1.69 25.01
CA HIS A 365 -19.68 -2.02 25.73
C HIS A 365 -19.45 -2.28 27.22
N GLU A 366 -18.48 -3.13 27.59
CA GLU A 366 -18.15 -3.39 28.99
C GLU A 366 -17.63 -2.15 29.73
N THR A 367 -16.85 -1.29 29.07
CA THR A 367 -16.37 -0.05 29.70
C THR A 367 -17.47 0.99 29.88
N LEU A 368 -18.40 1.10 28.92
CA LEU A 368 -19.49 2.06 28.97
C LEU A 368 -20.57 1.64 29.98
N PHE A 369 -20.82 0.34 30.10
CA PHE A 369 -21.83 -0.25 30.97
C PHE A 369 -21.28 -1.48 31.71
N PRO A 370 -20.36 -1.29 32.68
CA PRO A 370 -19.83 -2.41 33.46
C PRO A 370 -20.96 -3.19 34.13
N PRO A 371 -21.09 -4.52 33.92
CA PRO A 371 -22.15 -5.33 34.53
C PRO A 371 -22.28 -5.16 36.04
N LYS A 372 -21.14 -5.00 36.73
CA LYS A 372 -21.09 -4.78 38.18
C LYS A 372 -21.79 -3.50 38.64
N GLU A 373 -21.91 -2.51 37.77
CA GLU A 373 -22.54 -1.22 38.08
C GLU A 373 -24.01 -1.18 37.67
N TYR A 374 -24.38 -1.75 36.51
CA TYR A 374 -25.72 -1.55 35.94
C TYR A 374 -26.60 -2.79 35.94
N PHE A 375 -26.07 -4.02 35.88
CA PHE A 375 -26.91 -5.20 35.56
C PHE A 375 -27.95 -5.53 36.64
N ALA A 376 -27.63 -5.32 37.91
CA ALA A 376 -28.53 -5.65 39.02
C ALA A 376 -29.81 -4.79 39.01
N GLU A 377 -29.68 -3.51 38.69
CA GLU A 377 -30.79 -2.54 38.67
C GLU A 377 -31.41 -2.40 37.27
N HIS A 378 -30.60 -2.61 36.22
CA HIS A 378 -30.97 -2.40 34.82
C HIS A 378 -30.62 -3.61 33.93
N PRO A 379 -31.16 -4.81 34.20
CA PRO A 379 -30.91 -5.99 33.37
C PRO A 379 -31.37 -5.79 31.91
N GLU A 380 -32.32 -4.88 31.65
CA GLU A 380 -32.82 -4.52 30.32
C GLU A 380 -31.79 -3.78 29.43
N TYR A 381 -30.68 -3.30 30.01
CA TYR A 381 -29.56 -2.72 29.23
C TYR A 381 -28.76 -3.78 28.50
N TYR A 382 -28.87 -5.04 28.93
CA TYR A 382 -28.05 -6.15 28.46
C TYR A 382 -28.85 -7.08 27.54
N ALA A 383 -28.16 -7.93 26.79
CA ALA A 383 -28.77 -8.81 25.80
C ALA A 383 -29.83 -9.73 26.43
N LEU A 384 -30.98 -9.83 25.76
CA LEU A 384 -31.92 -10.94 25.94
C LEU A 384 -31.41 -12.10 25.08
N ILE A 385 -31.12 -13.24 25.68
CA ILE A 385 -30.66 -14.45 24.98
C ILE A 385 -31.47 -15.62 25.53
N GLY A 386 -32.16 -16.35 24.65
CA GLY A 386 -33.00 -17.49 25.07
C GLY A 386 -34.06 -17.09 26.09
N GLY A 387 -34.60 -15.88 25.99
CA GLY A 387 -35.61 -15.35 26.92
C GLY A 387 -35.07 -14.85 28.27
N LYS A 388 -33.76 -14.90 28.52
CA LYS A 388 -33.13 -14.41 29.76
C LYS A 388 -32.20 -13.22 29.49
N ARG A 389 -32.28 -12.17 30.31
CA ARG A 389 -31.27 -11.09 30.31
C ARG A 389 -30.00 -11.60 30.97
N THR A 390 -28.85 -11.42 30.33
CA THR A 390 -27.56 -11.87 30.87
C THR A 390 -26.46 -10.84 30.67
N ALA A 391 -25.58 -10.75 31.66
CA ALA A 391 -24.29 -10.08 31.57
C ALA A 391 -23.14 -11.02 32.00
N GLU A 392 -23.41 -12.32 31.98
CA GLU A 392 -22.45 -13.40 32.23
C GLU A 392 -22.13 -14.13 30.93
N GLY A 393 -20.89 -14.61 30.77
CA GLY A 393 -20.44 -15.30 29.56
C GLY A 393 -20.35 -14.37 28.35
N GLU A 394 -20.78 -14.84 27.17
CA GLU A 394 -20.87 -14.00 25.97
C GLU A 394 -22.14 -13.15 26.01
N TRP A 395 -21.97 -11.83 26.02
CA TRP A 395 -23.09 -10.90 26.04
C TRP A 395 -22.73 -9.59 25.32
N GLN A 396 -23.76 -8.94 24.78
CA GLN A 396 -23.71 -7.59 24.25
C GLN A 396 -24.77 -6.69 24.91
N LEU A 397 -24.68 -5.38 24.68
CA LEU A 397 -25.74 -4.46 25.08
C LEU A 397 -27.00 -4.65 24.25
N CYS A 398 -28.14 -4.33 24.84
CA CYS A 398 -29.40 -4.12 24.14
C CYS A 398 -29.34 -2.80 23.38
N THR A 399 -28.79 -2.82 22.16
CA THR A 399 -28.51 -1.60 21.37
C THR A 399 -29.74 -0.84 20.87
N ALA A 400 -30.95 -1.40 21.03
CA ALA A 400 -32.22 -0.71 20.76
C ALA A 400 -32.88 -0.11 22.02
N ASN A 401 -32.30 -0.33 23.21
CA ASN A 401 -32.82 0.25 24.46
C ASN A 401 -32.59 1.78 24.47
N GLN A 402 -33.66 2.55 24.68
CA GLN A 402 -33.61 4.02 24.61
C GLN A 402 -32.77 4.64 25.72
N GLU A 403 -32.75 4.07 26.92
CA GLU A 403 -31.90 4.56 28.02
C GLU A 403 -30.42 4.27 27.76
N VAL A 404 -30.08 3.10 27.19
CA VAL A 404 -28.70 2.79 26.76
C VAL A 404 -28.22 3.80 25.71
N ILE A 405 -29.07 4.15 24.73
CA ILE A 405 -28.77 5.18 23.73
C ILE A 405 -28.56 6.55 24.40
N ARG A 406 -29.48 6.97 25.27
CA ARG A 406 -29.42 8.26 25.98
C ARG A 406 -28.14 8.38 26.81
N LEU A 407 -27.84 7.38 27.64
CA LEU A 407 -26.64 7.35 28.49
C LEU A 407 -25.35 7.31 27.67
N THR A 408 -25.36 6.62 26.53
CA THR A 408 -24.21 6.59 25.62
C THR A 408 -23.95 7.96 25.00
N ILE A 409 -25.00 8.70 24.60
CA ILE A 409 -24.88 10.08 24.12
C ILE A 409 -24.27 10.98 25.20
N GLU A 410 -24.73 10.86 26.45
CA GLU A 410 -24.19 11.64 27.58
C GLU A 410 -22.72 11.34 27.86
N LYS A 411 -22.35 10.04 27.89
CA LYS A 411 -20.95 9.61 28.06
C LYS A 411 -20.07 10.09 26.91
N ALA A 412 -20.54 10.03 25.67
CA ALA A 412 -19.81 10.52 24.50
C ALA A 412 -19.60 12.04 24.53
N ARG A 413 -20.62 12.83 24.93
CA ARG A 413 -20.48 14.28 25.13
C ARG A 413 -19.43 14.60 26.19
N ALA A 414 -19.57 14.01 27.38
CA ALA A 414 -18.63 14.22 28.48
C ALA A 414 -17.19 13.87 28.09
N PHE A 415 -17.02 12.78 27.31
CA PHE A 415 -15.71 12.39 26.80
C PHE A 415 -15.11 13.43 25.85
N PHE A 416 -15.88 13.93 24.87
CA PHE A 416 -15.37 14.95 23.95
C PHE A 416 -15.11 16.31 24.62
N ASP A 417 -15.92 16.69 25.60
CA ASP A 417 -15.71 17.89 26.41
C ASP A 417 -14.40 17.81 27.22
N GLN A 418 -14.07 16.63 27.76
CA GLN A 418 -12.82 16.38 28.50
C GLN A 418 -11.61 16.19 27.58
N HIS A 419 -11.83 15.75 26.34
CA HIS A 419 -10.77 15.44 25.37
C HIS A 419 -11.02 16.14 24.03
N PRO A 420 -10.85 17.47 23.95
CA PRO A 420 -11.24 18.26 22.77
C PRO A 420 -10.47 17.92 21.48
N THR A 421 -9.25 17.37 21.61
CA THR A 421 -8.47 16.86 20.48
C THR A 421 -8.95 15.50 19.98
N GLN A 422 -9.80 14.81 20.74
CA GLN A 422 -10.36 13.55 20.30
C GLN A 422 -11.50 13.79 19.31
N VAL A 423 -11.50 12.99 18.26
CA VAL A 423 -12.46 13.15 17.15
C VAL A 423 -13.41 11.97 17.05
N MET A 424 -13.03 10.82 17.61
CA MET A 424 -13.84 9.60 17.55
C MET A 424 -14.12 9.01 18.93
N PHE A 425 -15.29 8.42 19.08
CA PHE A 425 -15.73 7.69 20.27
C PHE A 425 -16.16 6.28 19.86
N SER A 426 -15.55 5.27 20.46
CA SER A 426 -15.87 3.88 20.12
C SER A 426 -17.21 3.47 20.71
N LEU A 427 -18.02 2.81 19.88
CA LEU A 427 -19.24 2.09 20.22
C LEU A 427 -19.08 0.59 19.95
N SER A 428 -17.86 0.10 19.76
CA SER A 428 -17.63 -1.28 19.35
C SER A 428 -18.15 -2.26 20.41
N ASN A 429 -18.81 -3.32 19.94
CA ASN A 429 -19.33 -4.41 20.77
C ASN A 429 -18.21 -5.13 21.53
N ASN A 430 -18.54 -5.95 22.54
CA ASN A 430 -17.54 -6.81 23.21
C ASN A 430 -16.98 -7.85 22.21
N ASP A 431 -15.75 -8.33 22.46
CA ASP A 431 -15.06 -9.32 21.61
C ASP A 431 -15.60 -10.76 21.80
N CYS A 432 -16.92 -10.93 21.64
CA CYS A 432 -17.64 -12.18 21.81
C CYS A 432 -18.99 -12.14 21.07
N GLY A 433 -19.73 -13.25 21.07
CA GLY A 433 -21.10 -13.32 20.59
C GLY A 433 -22.11 -12.70 21.55
N GLY A 434 -23.29 -13.31 21.67
CA GLY A 434 -24.31 -12.93 22.66
C GLY A 434 -25.10 -11.66 22.33
N PHE A 435 -25.47 -11.45 21.07
CA PHE A 435 -26.28 -10.29 20.66
C PHE A 435 -27.74 -10.41 21.12
N CYS A 436 -28.32 -9.27 21.51
CA CYS A 436 -29.69 -9.21 22.02
C CYS A 436 -30.74 -9.68 20.99
N GLU A 437 -31.62 -10.57 21.43
CA GLU A 437 -32.75 -11.16 20.69
C GLU A 437 -34.08 -10.47 20.99
N CYS A 438 -34.08 -9.36 21.74
CA CYS A 438 -35.32 -8.65 22.03
C CYS A 438 -35.93 -8.10 20.73
N GLU A 439 -37.25 -8.01 20.70
CA GLU A 439 -38.03 -7.62 19.53
C GLU A 439 -37.57 -6.27 18.93
N ALA A 440 -37.17 -5.31 19.77
CA ALA A 440 -36.65 -4.02 19.32
C ALA A 440 -35.30 -4.14 18.60
N CYS A 441 -34.38 -4.98 19.10
CA CYS A 441 -33.09 -5.23 18.44
C CYS A 441 -33.26 -6.04 17.15
N LEU A 442 -34.19 -7.01 17.12
CA LEU A 442 -34.47 -7.77 15.90
C LEU A 442 -35.08 -6.88 14.80
N ARG A 443 -35.89 -5.89 15.18
CA ARG A 443 -36.44 -4.89 14.23
C ARG A 443 -35.44 -3.85 13.76
N SER A 444 -34.39 -3.56 14.53
CA SER A 444 -33.45 -2.47 14.18
C SER A 444 -32.46 -2.84 13.08
N GLY A 445 -32.29 -4.13 12.77
CA GLY A 445 -31.46 -4.57 11.66
C GLY A 445 -31.44 -6.08 11.46
N SER A 446 -31.26 -6.50 10.19
CA SER A 446 -31.31 -7.91 9.76
C SER A 446 -30.18 -8.77 10.31
N ASN A 447 -29.06 -8.17 10.70
CA ASN A 447 -27.88 -8.84 11.24
C ASN A 447 -27.19 -7.94 12.29
N PRO A 448 -26.21 -8.45 13.06
CA PRO A 448 -25.54 -7.65 14.09
C PRO A 448 -24.88 -6.37 13.55
N GLY A 449 -24.29 -6.39 12.35
CA GLY A 449 -23.73 -5.20 11.70
C GLY A 449 -24.76 -4.10 11.43
N ALA A 450 -25.95 -4.48 10.95
CA ALA A 450 -27.09 -3.58 10.78
C ALA A 450 -27.59 -2.99 12.11
N ARG A 451 -27.66 -3.82 13.16
CA ARG A 451 -28.06 -3.36 14.51
C ARG A 451 -27.05 -2.38 15.11
N MET A 452 -25.74 -2.61 14.89
CA MET A 452 -24.70 -1.68 15.31
C MET A 452 -24.74 -0.37 14.52
N LEU A 453 -25.02 -0.42 13.21
CA LEU A 453 -25.23 0.79 12.42
C LEU A 453 -26.45 1.59 12.91
N ALA A 454 -27.56 0.93 13.23
CA ALA A 454 -28.73 1.58 13.79
C ALA A 454 -28.44 2.27 15.14
N PHE A 455 -27.66 1.61 15.99
CA PHE A 455 -27.20 2.15 17.27
C PHE A 455 -26.30 3.38 17.08
N ALA A 456 -25.27 3.25 16.23
CA ALA A 456 -24.36 4.35 15.91
C ALA A 456 -25.10 5.55 15.32
N ASN A 457 -26.08 5.33 14.44
CA ASN A 457 -26.94 6.38 13.91
C ASN A 457 -27.73 7.11 15.02
N ALA A 458 -28.30 6.37 15.97
CA ALA A 458 -29.03 6.96 17.09
C ALA A 458 -28.13 7.86 17.96
N VAL A 459 -26.92 7.39 18.28
CA VAL A 459 -25.95 8.16 19.06
C VAL A 459 -25.45 9.38 18.28
N ALA A 460 -25.10 9.23 17.00
CA ALA A 460 -24.64 10.34 16.15
C ALA A 460 -25.69 11.45 16.03
N ARG A 461 -26.98 11.12 15.87
CA ARG A 461 -28.07 12.10 15.92
C ARG A 461 -28.12 12.87 17.23
N GLY A 462 -27.92 12.19 18.36
CA GLY A 462 -27.87 12.82 19.67
C GLY A 462 -26.69 13.77 19.86
N LEU A 463 -25.56 13.52 19.18
CA LEU A 463 -24.36 14.37 19.25
C LEU A 463 -24.44 15.60 18.33
N ARG A 464 -25.22 15.53 17.24
CA ARG A 464 -25.21 16.51 16.15
C ARG A 464 -25.32 17.98 16.57
N ALA A 465 -26.10 18.29 17.60
CA ALA A 465 -26.32 19.66 18.04
C ALA A 465 -25.14 20.25 18.83
N THR A 466 -24.36 19.42 19.53
CA THR A 466 -23.28 19.87 20.43
C THR A 466 -21.89 19.51 19.92
N HIS A 467 -21.77 18.46 19.11
CA HIS A 467 -20.51 17.89 18.63
C HIS A 467 -20.60 17.50 17.14
N PRO A 468 -20.96 18.43 16.23
CA PRO A 468 -21.15 18.13 14.80
C PRO A 468 -19.86 17.73 14.06
N ASP A 469 -18.70 18.01 14.63
CA ASP A 469 -17.36 17.70 14.10
C ASP A 469 -16.81 16.36 14.60
N LYS A 470 -17.57 15.61 15.42
CA LYS A 470 -17.14 14.35 16.03
C LYS A 470 -17.75 13.14 15.34
N TRP A 471 -17.09 12.00 15.50
CA TRP A 471 -17.53 10.72 14.97
C TRP A 471 -17.78 9.71 16.09
N VAL A 472 -18.80 8.88 15.93
CA VAL A 472 -18.89 7.59 16.61
C VAL A 472 -18.43 6.50 15.66
N LEU A 473 -17.72 5.52 16.21
CA LEU A 473 -17.10 4.46 15.43
C LEU A 473 -17.42 3.10 16.01
N PHE A 474 -17.68 2.10 15.17
CA PHE A 474 -17.67 0.70 15.59
C PHE A 474 -16.88 -0.17 14.62
N LEU A 475 -16.36 -1.29 15.12
CA LEU A 475 -15.71 -2.31 14.33
C LEU A 475 -16.75 -3.15 13.58
N ALA A 476 -16.63 -3.23 12.25
CA ALA A 476 -17.26 -4.27 11.45
C ALA A 476 -16.32 -5.47 11.45
N TYR A 477 -16.55 -6.38 12.40
CA TYR A 477 -15.64 -7.45 12.76
C TYR A 477 -16.40 -8.68 13.24
N TRP A 478 -15.98 -9.87 12.78
CA TRP A 478 -16.53 -11.16 13.20
C TRP A 478 -18.07 -11.21 13.09
N TYR A 479 -18.81 -11.16 14.20
CA TYR A 479 -20.28 -11.15 14.20
C TYR A 479 -20.88 -9.90 13.54
N THR A 480 -20.17 -8.77 13.53
CA THR A 480 -20.59 -7.52 12.89
C THR A 480 -19.90 -7.26 11.56
N ASP A 481 -19.12 -8.23 11.03
CA ASP A 481 -18.42 -8.09 9.74
C ASP A 481 -19.39 -7.85 8.58
N ALA A 482 -20.49 -8.61 8.56
CA ALA A 482 -21.47 -8.53 7.48
C ALA A 482 -22.18 -7.17 7.47
N ALA A 483 -22.08 -6.47 6.35
CA ALA A 483 -22.86 -5.26 6.11
C ALA A 483 -24.38 -5.53 6.16
N PRO A 484 -25.22 -4.50 6.37
CA PRO A 484 -26.67 -4.64 6.27
C PRO A 484 -27.09 -5.30 4.96
N LYS A 485 -28.07 -6.22 5.03
CA LYS A 485 -28.67 -6.83 3.82
C LYS A 485 -29.71 -5.90 3.19
N GLU A 486 -30.33 -5.09 4.03
CA GLU A 486 -31.29 -4.04 3.71
C GLU A 486 -30.58 -2.72 3.41
N ALA A 487 -31.24 -1.83 2.68
CA ALA A 487 -30.71 -0.50 2.40
C ALA A 487 -30.74 0.36 3.67
N MET A 488 -29.58 0.58 4.30
CA MET A 488 -29.40 1.49 5.42
C MET A 488 -28.47 2.63 5.05
N LYS A 489 -28.70 3.81 5.63
CA LYS A 489 -27.81 4.96 5.52
C LYS A 489 -27.22 5.30 6.88
N ALA A 490 -25.92 5.57 6.88
CA ALA A 490 -25.22 6.10 8.03
C ALA A 490 -25.56 7.58 8.22
N GLU A 491 -25.74 7.98 9.47
CA GLU A 491 -25.89 9.40 9.83
C GLU A 491 -24.55 10.13 9.68
N PRO A 492 -24.57 11.46 9.42
CA PRO A 492 -23.37 12.27 9.56
C PRO A 492 -22.75 12.07 10.96
N GLY A 493 -21.44 11.85 11.02
CA GLY A 493 -20.74 11.52 12.26
C GLY A 493 -20.67 10.02 12.57
N VAL A 494 -21.07 9.12 11.66
CA VAL A 494 -20.84 7.67 11.81
C VAL A 494 -19.66 7.19 10.98
N ALA A 495 -18.76 6.46 11.61
CA ALA A 495 -17.66 5.75 10.97
C ALA A 495 -17.76 4.24 11.19
N VAL A 496 -17.41 3.47 10.17
CA VAL A 496 -17.31 2.01 10.24
C VAL A 496 -15.87 1.62 9.96
N MET A 497 -15.24 0.95 10.93
CA MET A 497 -13.90 0.42 10.79
C MET A 497 -13.97 -1.06 10.45
N VAL A 498 -13.71 -1.39 9.19
CA VAL A 498 -13.72 -2.78 8.71
C VAL A 498 -12.42 -3.45 9.15
N VAL A 499 -12.54 -4.56 9.86
CA VAL A 499 -11.40 -5.35 10.33
C VAL A 499 -11.05 -6.41 9.27
N GLY A 500 -9.77 -6.48 8.90
CA GLY A 500 -9.31 -7.29 7.78
C GLY A 500 -9.55 -8.79 7.98
N SER A 501 -10.34 -9.40 7.09
CA SER A 501 -10.55 -10.84 6.97
C SER A 501 -10.15 -11.37 5.59
N GLN A 502 -9.64 -10.50 4.73
CA GLN A 502 -9.17 -10.80 3.39
C GLN A 502 -7.90 -11.67 3.38
N CYS A 503 -7.48 -12.07 2.18
CA CYS A 503 -6.20 -12.71 1.98
C CYS A 503 -5.07 -11.69 2.11
N HIS A 504 -4.05 -11.98 2.93
CA HIS A 504 -2.87 -11.12 3.10
C HIS A 504 -1.71 -11.47 2.18
N ALA A 505 -1.78 -12.62 1.51
CA ALA A 505 -0.78 -13.02 0.52
C ALA A 505 -1.01 -12.30 -0.81
N HIS A 506 -2.27 -12.17 -1.23
CA HIS A 506 -2.68 -11.64 -2.53
C HIS A 506 -3.38 -10.30 -2.38
N PRO A 507 -3.13 -9.32 -3.28
CA PRO A 507 -3.81 -8.03 -3.21
C PRO A 507 -5.32 -8.19 -3.42
N LEU A 508 -6.10 -7.28 -2.84
CA LEU A 508 -7.55 -7.16 -3.04
C LEU A 508 -7.92 -6.97 -4.53
N THR A 509 -6.99 -6.49 -5.34
CA THR A 509 -7.14 -6.37 -6.80
C THR A 509 -7.04 -7.71 -7.54
N ASP A 510 -6.59 -8.79 -6.89
CA ASP A 510 -6.52 -10.12 -7.51
C ASP A 510 -7.91 -10.79 -7.51
N LEU A 511 -8.56 -10.77 -8.68
CA LEU A 511 -9.89 -11.34 -8.88
C LEU A 511 -9.91 -12.88 -8.86
N LYS A 512 -8.75 -13.55 -8.88
CA LYS A 512 -8.68 -15.01 -8.76
C LYS A 512 -8.82 -15.47 -7.30
N CYS A 513 -8.64 -14.57 -6.34
CA CYS A 513 -8.80 -14.88 -4.92
C CYS A 513 -10.25 -14.70 -4.50
N ALA A 514 -11.01 -15.80 -4.44
CA ALA A 514 -12.43 -15.79 -4.05
C ALA A 514 -12.68 -15.13 -2.68
N ARG A 515 -11.75 -15.27 -1.72
CA ARG A 515 -11.81 -14.58 -0.43
C ARG A 515 -11.77 -13.06 -0.57
N ASN A 516 -10.89 -12.54 -1.42
CA ASN A 516 -10.78 -11.10 -1.65
C ASN A 516 -11.98 -10.57 -2.42
N VAL A 517 -12.55 -11.35 -3.34
CA VAL A 517 -13.81 -11.01 -4.03
C VAL A 517 -14.95 -10.88 -3.02
N ALA A 518 -15.16 -11.89 -2.17
CA ALA A 518 -16.20 -11.86 -1.13
C ALA A 518 -16.00 -10.68 -0.15
N TRP A 519 -14.76 -10.43 0.27
CA TRP A 519 -14.43 -9.28 1.12
C TRP A 519 -14.78 -7.96 0.43
N ARG A 520 -14.44 -7.79 -0.86
CA ARG A 520 -14.73 -6.57 -1.62
C ARG A 520 -16.20 -6.33 -1.82
N GLU A 521 -16.98 -7.38 -2.05
CA GLU A 521 -18.45 -7.28 -2.14
C GLU A 521 -19.04 -6.80 -0.82
N ASN A 522 -18.59 -7.36 0.32
CA ASN A 522 -19.03 -6.91 1.63
C ASN A 522 -18.61 -5.47 1.93
N PHE A 523 -17.35 -5.13 1.64
CA PHE A 523 -16.82 -3.79 1.80
C PHE A 523 -17.57 -2.76 0.94
N ALA A 524 -17.93 -3.11 -0.30
CA ALA A 524 -18.74 -2.24 -1.16
C ALA A 524 -20.14 -1.99 -0.57
N ARG A 525 -20.76 -2.98 0.08
CA ARG A 525 -22.03 -2.79 0.81
C ARG A 525 -21.86 -1.83 1.98
N TRP A 526 -20.75 -1.91 2.73
CA TRP A 526 -20.45 -0.92 3.77
C TRP A 526 -20.28 0.49 3.20
N VAL A 527 -19.54 0.64 2.09
CA VAL A 527 -19.39 1.93 1.39
C VAL A 527 -20.75 2.50 0.96
N GLN A 528 -21.68 1.66 0.50
CA GLN A 528 -23.02 2.08 0.09
C GLN A 528 -23.88 2.66 1.22
N THR A 529 -23.55 2.36 2.49
CA THR A 529 -24.22 2.98 3.64
C THR A 529 -23.93 4.47 3.75
N GLY A 530 -22.83 4.96 3.16
CA GLY A 530 -22.38 6.34 3.30
C GLY A 530 -21.64 6.63 4.60
N ALA A 531 -21.36 5.61 5.43
CA ALA A 531 -20.50 5.78 6.60
C ALA A 531 -19.09 6.21 6.20
N ARG A 532 -18.40 6.91 7.10
CA ARG A 532 -16.97 7.15 6.92
C ARG A 532 -16.23 5.82 7.06
N MET A 533 -15.58 5.39 5.98
CA MET A 533 -14.86 4.12 5.99
C MET A 533 -13.48 4.25 6.61
N ALA A 534 -13.17 3.28 7.46
CA ALA A 534 -11.87 3.07 8.08
C ALA A 534 -11.46 1.60 7.97
N ILE A 535 -10.15 1.33 8.07
CA ILE A 535 -9.58 -0.02 7.98
C ILE A 535 -8.75 -0.32 9.22
N TYR A 536 -8.95 -1.51 9.76
CA TYR A 536 -8.08 -2.12 10.75
C TYR A 536 -7.45 -3.37 10.13
N GLU A 537 -6.13 -3.37 9.96
CA GLU A 537 -5.39 -4.53 9.47
C GLU A 537 -4.60 -5.23 10.56
N TRP A 538 -4.56 -6.55 10.46
CA TRP A 538 -3.77 -7.41 11.34
C TRP A 538 -2.50 -7.87 10.64
N TYR A 539 -1.42 -7.11 10.79
CA TYR A 539 -0.10 -7.52 10.30
C TYR A 539 0.67 -8.26 11.42
N ILE A 540 0.01 -9.29 11.95
CA ILE A 540 0.46 -10.13 13.08
C ILE A 540 0.58 -11.61 12.66
N PRO A 541 1.39 -11.94 11.63
CA PRO A 541 1.39 -13.27 11.03
C PRO A 541 1.79 -14.40 12.01
N GLY A 542 2.49 -14.09 13.10
CA GLY A 542 2.86 -15.05 14.13
C GLY A 542 1.82 -15.29 15.25
N CYS A 543 0.63 -14.68 15.17
CA CYS A 543 -0.42 -14.83 16.17
C CYS A 543 -1.14 -16.18 16.04
N SER A 544 -1.61 -16.52 14.84
CA SER A 544 -2.37 -17.76 14.58
C SER A 544 -1.47 -18.96 14.28
N LEU A 545 -0.40 -18.77 13.52
CA LEU A 545 0.52 -19.83 13.13
C LEU A 545 1.93 -19.55 13.69
N LYS A 546 2.31 -20.29 14.75
CA LYS A 546 3.57 -20.08 15.49
C LYS A 546 4.84 -20.04 14.62
N PRO A 547 5.01 -20.83 13.54
CA PRO A 547 6.23 -20.74 12.73
C PRO A 547 6.43 -19.36 12.10
N TRP A 548 5.34 -18.70 11.75
CA TRP A 548 5.34 -17.32 11.26
C TRP A 548 5.79 -16.30 12.31
N ARG A 549 6.19 -16.68 13.54
CA ARG A 549 6.92 -15.80 14.46
C ARG A 549 8.37 -15.58 14.05
N ARG A 550 8.98 -16.52 13.31
CA ARG A 550 10.41 -16.51 12.94
C ARG A 550 10.65 -16.30 11.44
N LEU A 551 9.58 -16.16 10.66
CA LEU A 551 9.65 -15.99 9.23
C LEU A 551 9.37 -14.52 8.85
N PRO A 552 10.00 -14.00 7.79
CA PRO A 552 9.63 -12.70 7.26
C PRO A 552 8.22 -12.74 6.68
N TRP A 553 7.51 -11.62 6.76
CA TRP A 553 6.26 -11.41 6.03
C TRP A 553 6.39 -10.08 5.31
N VAL A 554 6.68 -10.09 4.01
CA VAL A 554 6.95 -8.87 3.24
C VAL A 554 5.80 -8.67 2.25
N ALA A 555 4.83 -7.83 2.60
CA ALA A 555 3.65 -7.62 1.75
C ALA A 555 4.00 -6.92 0.42
N GLY A 556 4.95 -5.97 0.43
CA GLY A 556 5.42 -5.27 -0.77
C GLY A 556 4.26 -4.68 -1.59
N GLU A 557 4.14 -5.09 -2.85
CA GLU A 557 3.08 -4.59 -3.74
C GLU A 557 1.66 -4.92 -3.24
N THR A 558 1.46 -6.02 -2.50
CA THR A 558 0.16 -6.41 -1.95
C THR A 558 -0.40 -5.28 -1.08
N ALA A 559 0.37 -4.83 -0.09
CA ALA A 559 -0.02 -3.71 0.78
C ALA A 559 -0.27 -2.41 0.00
N THR A 560 0.57 -2.10 -1.01
CA THR A 560 0.40 -0.84 -1.75
C THR A 560 -0.83 -0.81 -2.64
N ARG A 561 -1.22 -1.97 -3.20
CA ARG A 561 -2.42 -2.10 -4.04
C ARG A 561 -3.69 -2.06 -3.21
N ASP A 562 -3.66 -2.64 -2.02
CA ASP A 562 -4.79 -2.58 -1.07
C ASP A 562 -5.04 -1.13 -0.62
N LEU A 563 -3.96 -0.40 -0.26
CA LEU A 563 -4.02 1.02 0.05
C LEU A 563 -4.58 1.86 -1.11
N ASP A 564 -4.23 1.54 -2.37
CA ASP A 564 -4.80 2.23 -3.53
C ASP A 564 -6.29 1.99 -3.69
N LEU A 565 -6.74 0.75 -3.50
CA LEU A 565 -8.16 0.40 -3.56
C LEU A 565 -8.95 1.12 -2.45
N TRP A 566 -8.45 1.11 -1.22
CA TRP A 566 -9.09 1.79 -0.10
C TRP A 566 -9.15 3.31 -0.28
N ARG A 567 -8.07 3.92 -0.80
CA ARG A 567 -8.07 5.34 -1.15
C ARG A 567 -9.13 5.65 -2.21
N ALA A 568 -9.20 4.84 -3.28
CA ALA A 568 -10.21 5.00 -4.33
C ALA A 568 -11.64 4.84 -3.80
N ALA A 569 -11.83 4.03 -2.76
CA ALA A 569 -13.11 3.85 -2.07
C ALA A 569 -13.40 4.93 -1.00
N GLY A 570 -12.52 5.94 -0.84
CA GLY A 570 -12.71 7.03 0.11
C GLY A 570 -12.39 6.69 1.57
N VAL A 571 -11.66 5.60 1.85
CA VAL A 571 -11.17 5.30 3.20
C VAL A 571 -10.26 6.44 3.68
N ARG A 572 -10.47 6.88 4.92
CA ARG A 572 -9.70 8.00 5.49
C ARG A 572 -8.83 7.63 6.68
N TRP A 573 -9.14 6.54 7.38
CA TRP A 573 -8.42 6.13 8.59
C TRP A 573 -7.94 4.70 8.43
N ILE A 574 -6.66 4.47 8.68
CA ILE A 574 -6.02 3.16 8.56
C ILE A 574 -5.18 2.90 9.80
N THR A 575 -5.42 1.76 10.43
CA THR A 575 -4.57 1.25 11.51
C THR A 575 -4.09 -0.14 11.17
N TYR A 576 -2.79 -0.39 11.31
CA TYR A 576 -2.19 -1.71 11.19
C TYR A 576 -1.73 -2.14 12.58
N GLU A 577 -2.33 -3.18 13.12
CA GLU A 577 -1.80 -3.86 14.29
C GLU A 577 -0.55 -4.64 13.90
N SER A 578 0.49 -4.50 14.72
CA SER A 578 1.78 -5.14 14.52
C SER A 578 2.26 -5.84 15.77
N GLN A 579 3.02 -6.92 15.57
CA GLN A 579 3.38 -7.91 16.59
C GLN A 579 4.35 -7.42 17.69
N THR A 580 4.69 -6.13 17.78
CA THR A 580 5.55 -5.62 18.86
C THR A 580 4.95 -5.80 20.25
N ALA A 581 3.67 -6.17 20.35
CA ALA A 581 3.04 -6.58 21.60
C ALA A 581 3.49 -7.96 22.12
N TYR A 582 4.19 -8.81 21.33
CA TYR A 582 4.42 -10.21 21.73
C TYR A 582 5.84 -10.78 21.61
N GLU A 583 6.70 -10.46 20.62
CA GLU A 583 8.12 -10.89 20.60
C GLU A 583 9.03 -9.96 19.74
N GLU A 584 10.13 -9.43 20.29
CA GLU A 584 10.99 -8.39 19.67
C GLU A 584 11.94 -8.87 18.55
N LYS A 585 12.12 -10.19 18.34
CA LYS A 585 13.33 -10.72 17.67
C LYS A 585 13.37 -10.90 16.14
N PRO A 586 12.32 -10.63 15.31
CA PRO A 586 12.51 -10.57 13.87
C PRO A 586 12.32 -9.16 13.27
N TYR A 587 12.51 -8.07 14.03
CA TYR A 587 12.32 -6.71 13.49
C TYR A 587 13.18 -6.44 12.23
N PRO A 588 14.49 -6.75 12.17
CA PRO A 588 15.30 -6.55 10.96
C PRO A 588 14.66 -7.19 9.71
N LEU A 589 14.22 -8.44 9.79
CA LEU A 589 13.54 -9.10 8.66
C LEU A 589 12.18 -8.49 8.26
N ARG A 590 11.56 -7.71 9.14
CA ARG A 590 10.15 -7.27 9.01
C ARG A 590 9.97 -5.78 8.88
N TRP A 591 11.01 -4.96 9.02
CA TRP A 591 10.88 -3.53 8.78
C TRP A 591 10.27 -3.22 7.38
N PRO A 592 10.52 -3.98 6.29
CA PRO A 592 9.89 -3.74 4.99
C PRO A 592 8.36 -3.85 5.00
N LEU A 593 7.79 -4.70 5.87
CA LEU A 593 6.35 -4.91 5.99
C LEU A 593 5.64 -3.61 6.36
N PHE A 594 6.14 -3.00 7.43
CA PHE A 594 5.51 -1.84 8.04
C PHE A 594 5.97 -0.54 7.37
N TYR A 595 7.24 -0.45 6.96
CA TYR A 595 7.79 0.73 6.31
C TYR A 595 7.07 1.01 4.99
N VAL A 596 6.97 0.02 4.10
CA VAL A 596 6.36 0.23 2.77
C VAL A 596 4.90 0.67 2.91
N ALA A 597 4.13 0.03 3.80
CA ALA A 597 2.75 0.41 4.07
C ALA A 597 2.65 1.84 4.64
N ALA A 598 3.41 2.15 5.70
CA ALA A 598 3.42 3.48 6.32
C ALA A 598 3.77 4.59 5.32
N ARG A 599 4.80 4.38 4.51
CA ARG A 599 5.21 5.35 3.47
C ARG A 599 4.16 5.49 2.38
N ARG A 600 3.49 4.42 1.98
CA ARG A 600 2.40 4.46 1.00
C ARG A 600 1.15 5.15 1.54
N MET A 601 0.88 5.06 2.84
CA MET A 601 -0.19 5.83 3.48
C MET A 601 0.07 7.35 3.41
N TRP A 602 1.33 7.76 3.34
CA TRP A 602 1.72 9.16 3.20
C TRP A 602 1.82 9.61 1.73
N ASP A 603 2.57 8.87 0.90
CA ASP A 603 2.81 9.16 -0.51
C ASP A 603 2.15 8.11 -1.42
N PRO A 604 1.00 8.44 -2.03
CA PRO A 604 0.26 7.50 -2.87
C PRO A 604 0.83 7.36 -4.29
N ASN A 605 1.99 7.94 -4.60
CA ASN A 605 2.66 7.78 -5.89
C ASN A 605 3.90 6.88 -5.82
N ALA A 606 4.45 6.65 -4.62
CA ALA A 606 5.63 5.80 -4.45
C ALA A 606 5.32 4.29 -4.58
N SER A 607 6.01 3.59 -5.48
CA SER A 607 5.89 2.13 -5.60
C SER A 607 6.63 1.42 -4.45
N ALA A 608 6.18 0.21 -4.10
CA ALA A 608 6.85 -0.62 -3.09
C ALA A 608 8.35 -0.80 -3.40
N ASP A 609 8.67 -1.05 -4.66
CA ASP A 609 10.05 -1.23 -5.13
C ASP A 609 10.89 0.06 -5.06
N ALA A 610 10.31 1.23 -5.36
CA ALA A 610 11.01 2.51 -5.22
C ALA A 610 11.32 2.83 -3.74
N LEU A 611 10.36 2.57 -2.85
CA LEU A 611 10.53 2.74 -1.40
C LEU A 611 11.62 1.81 -0.86
N LEU A 612 11.58 0.52 -1.23
CA LEU A 612 12.61 -0.44 -0.84
C LEU A 612 13.97 -0.10 -1.45
N GLY A 613 14.02 0.35 -2.69
CA GLY A 613 15.24 0.76 -3.35
C GLY A 613 15.92 1.95 -2.65
N ASP A 614 15.15 2.95 -2.24
CA ASP A 614 15.69 4.07 -1.47
C ASP A 614 16.23 3.66 -0.11
N ALA A 615 15.46 2.86 0.62
CA ALA A 615 15.88 2.30 1.90
C ALA A 615 17.16 1.47 1.76
N CYS A 616 17.24 0.59 0.77
CA CYS A 616 18.41 -0.25 0.54
C CYS A 616 19.66 0.56 0.19
N ARG A 617 19.53 1.65 -0.58
CA ARG A 617 20.66 2.56 -0.87
C ARG A 617 21.21 3.22 0.39
N LYS A 618 20.31 3.69 1.27
CA LYS A 618 20.69 4.34 2.53
C LYS A 618 21.27 3.37 3.57
N LEU A 619 20.76 2.14 3.60
CA LEU A 619 21.16 1.13 4.59
C LEU A 619 22.41 0.35 4.19
N PHE A 620 22.57 -0.02 2.92
CA PHE A 620 23.49 -1.09 2.54
C PHE A 620 24.60 -0.65 1.57
N GLY A 621 24.62 0.61 1.13
CA GLY A 621 25.70 1.14 0.30
C GLY A 621 25.97 0.26 -0.94
N PRO A 622 27.20 -0.26 -1.14
CA PRO A 622 27.54 -1.16 -2.25
C PRO A 622 26.65 -2.42 -2.36
N ALA A 623 26.10 -2.90 -1.23
CA ALA A 623 25.23 -4.06 -1.19
C ALA A 623 23.74 -3.75 -1.43
N ALA A 624 23.39 -2.49 -1.74
CA ALA A 624 22.00 -2.07 -1.96
C ALA A 624 21.28 -2.87 -3.06
N GLY A 625 21.97 -3.20 -4.15
CA GLY A 625 21.42 -3.99 -5.25
C GLY A 625 21.02 -5.41 -4.83
N PRO A 626 21.95 -6.21 -4.28
CA PRO A 626 21.66 -7.52 -3.69
C PRO A 626 20.55 -7.48 -2.63
N MET A 627 20.59 -6.55 -1.68
CA MET A 627 19.57 -6.46 -0.61
C MET A 627 18.18 -6.12 -1.15
N ARG A 628 18.08 -5.23 -2.16
CA ARG A 628 16.80 -4.97 -2.84
C ARG A 628 16.24 -6.24 -3.49
N ARG A 629 17.10 -7.08 -4.10
CA ARG A 629 16.67 -8.36 -4.67
C ARG A 629 16.23 -9.36 -3.61
N PHE A 630 16.92 -9.39 -2.46
CA PHE A 630 16.53 -10.22 -1.31
C PHE A 630 15.11 -9.91 -0.84
N TYR A 631 14.81 -8.67 -0.41
CA TYR A 631 13.45 -8.32 0.03
C TYR A 631 12.41 -8.43 -1.10
N GLY A 632 12.80 -8.09 -2.34
CA GLY A 632 11.95 -8.27 -3.51
C GLY A 632 11.59 -9.73 -3.76
N GLU A 633 12.49 -10.68 -3.48
CA GLU A 633 12.21 -12.12 -3.54
C GLU A 633 11.18 -12.52 -2.48
N LEU A 634 11.34 -12.07 -1.23
CA LEU A 634 10.40 -12.35 -0.15
C LEU A 634 8.99 -11.81 -0.48
N ALA A 635 8.91 -10.60 -1.03
CA ALA A 635 7.64 -10.00 -1.44
C ALA A 635 6.97 -10.76 -2.60
N ARG A 636 7.76 -11.15 -3.61
CA ARG A 636 7.25 -11.93 -4.75
C ARG A 636 6.84 -13.33 -4.33
N ALA A 637 7.56 -13.94 -3.39
CA ALA A 637 7.25 -15.26 -2.86
C ALA A 637 5.87 -15.29 -2.18
N LEU A 638 5.59 -14.31 -1.33
CA LEU A 638 4.27 -14.17 -0.69
C LEU A 638 3.15 -13.97 -1.73
N ARG A 639 3.33 -13.05 -2.68
CA ARG A 639 2.32 -12.78 -3.72
C ARG A 639 2.08 -13.93 -4.69
N ARG A 640 3.09 -14.78 -4.92
CA ARG A 640 3.01 -15.95 -5.82
C ARG A 640 2.62 -17.23 -5.08
N CYS A 641 2.37 -17.15 -3.77
CA CYS A 641 1.97 -18.31 -2.98
C CYS A 641 0.68 -18.89 -3.57
N PRO A 642 0.62 -20.19 -3.89
CA PRO A 642 -0.60 -20.79 -4.43
C PRO A 642 -1.72 -20.89 -3.37
N GLN A 643 -1.41 -20.65 -2.10
CA GLN A 643 -2.36 -20.75 -1.00
C GLN A 643 -2.90 -19.37 -0.62
N HIS A 644 -4.19 -19.33 -0.27
CA HIS A 644 -4.85 -18.12 0.20
C HIS A 644 -5.08 -18.20 1.71
N GLY A 645 -4.58 -17.22 2.45
CA GLY A 645 -4.79 -17.14 3.89
C GLY A 645 -5.02 -15.71 4.38
N GLY A 646 -5.90 -15.58 5.37
CA GLY A 646 -6.11 -14.38 6.17
C GLY A 646 -5.47 -14.53 7.55
N ASN A 647 -5.89 -13.71 8.52
CA ASN A 647 -5.21 -13.58 9.81
C ASN A 647 -5.18 -14.84 10.67
N TRP A 648 -6.25 -15.62 10.65
CA TRP A 648 -6.39 -16.83 11.46
C TRP A 648 -6.13 -18.14 10.69
N ASN A 649 -5.76 -18.02 9.41
CA ASN A 649 -5.50 -19.16 8.52
C ASN A 649 -4.48 -18.80 7.43
N LEU A 650 -3.32 -18.31 7.86
CA LEU A 650 -2.24 -17.90 6.96
C LEU A 650 -1.76 -19.09 6.10
N PRO A 651 -1.21 -18.83 4.92
CA PRO A 651 -0.65 -19.89 4.08
C PRO A 651 0.46 -20.66 4.80
N ASP A 652 0.65 -21.91 4.40
CA ASP A 652 1.77 -22.73 4.84
C ASP A 652 3.10 -22.03 4.50
N ALA A 653 4.00 -21.97 5.48
CA ALA A 653 5.29 -21.30 5.34
C ALA A 653 6.15 -21.86 4.20
N ASN A 654 6.12 -23.17 3.96
CA ASN A 654 6.82 -23.81 2.85
C ASN A 654 6.13 -23.60 1.49
N ALA A 655 4.82 -23.33 1.48
CA ALA A 655 4.13 -22.90 0.26
C ALA A 655 4.50 -21.46 -0.14
N VAL A 656 4.80 -20.60 0.84
CA VAL A 656 5.34 -19.26 0.57
C VAL A 656 6.82 -19.33 0.22
N TYR A 657 7.61 -20.09 0.98
CA TYR A 657 9.06 -20.21 0.83
C TYR A 657 9.47 -21.64 0.41
N PRO A 658 9.21 -22.06 -0.84
CA PRO A 658 9.71 -23.34 -1.33
C PRO A 658 11.26 -23.33 -1.42
N PRO A 659 11.92 -24.50 -1.50
CA PRO A 659 13.38 -24.60 -1.52
C PRO A 659 14.07 -23.68 -2.55
N ALA A 660 13.47 -23.48 -3.72
CA ALA A 660 14.00 -22.60 -4.75
C ALA A 660 13.98 -21.10 -4.36
N VAL A 661 12.95 -20.66 -3.63
CA VAL A 661 12.89 -19.29 -3.08
C VAL A 661 13.94 -19.14 -1.99
N VAL A 662 14.07 -20.14 -1.10
CA VAL A 662 15.06 -20.13 -0.03
C VAL A 662 16.48 -20.01 -0.60
N ALA A 663 16.82 -20.82 -1.60
CA ALA A 663 18.12 -20.79 -2.25
C ALA A 663 18.42 -19.43 -2.92
N ARG A 664 17.44 -18.83 -3.63
CA ARG A 664 17.62 -17.49 -4.23
C ARG A 664 17.81 -16.41 -3.18
N ALA A 665 17.03 -16.43 -2.11
CA ALA A 665 17.14 -15.47 -1.03
C ALA A 665 18.53 -15.54 -0.37
N ARG A 666 19.03 -16.76 -0.08
CA ARG A 666 20.39 -16.98 0.43
C ARG A 666 21.46 -16.46 -0.54
N GLN A 667 21.34 -16.76 -1.83
CA GLN A 667 22.28 -16.28 -2.85
C GLN A 667 22.36 -14.74 -2.89
N TYR A 668 21.24 -14.04 -2.71
CA TYR A 668 21.24 -12.58 -2.66
C TYR A 668 21.91 -12.03 -1.38
N LEU A 669 21.79 -12.71 -0.24
CA LEU A 669 22.51 -12.34 0.98
C LEU A 669 24.02 -12.57 0.84
N GLU A 670 24.45 -13.72 0.30
CA GLU A 670 25.86 -13.99 0.02
C GLU A 670 26.48 -12.94 -0.93
N GLN A 671 25.72 -12.51 -1.96
CA GLN A 671 26.12 -11.40 -2.82
C GLN A 671 26.21 -10.07 -2.06
N ALA A 672 25.32 -9.83 -1.10
CA ALA A 672 25.34 -8.63 -0.27
C ALA A 672 26.57 -8.60 0.64
N GLU A 673 26.88 -9.72 1.30
CA GLU A 673 28.07 -9.89 2.14
C GLU A 673 29.35 -9.67 1.33
N ALA A 674 29.46 -10.29 0.15
CA ALA A 674 30.60 -10.11 -0.74
C ALA A 674 30.75 -8.66 -1.22
N ALA A 675 29.65 -8.00 -1.61
CA ALA A 675 29.67 -6.61 -2.05
C ALA A 675 30.02 -5.63 -0.90
N ALA A 676 29.72 -5.99 0.35
CA ALA A 676 29.98 -5.18 1.53
C ALA A 676 31.30 -5.52 2.25
N ALA A 677 32.13 -6.41 1.71
CA ALA A 677 33.34 -6.89 2.37
C ALA A 677 34.27 -5.75 2.85
N THR A 678 34.36 -4.66 2.08
CA THR A 678 35.16 -3.46 2.39
C THR A 678 34.32 -2.24 2.80
N ALA A 679 33.01 -2.41 2.99
CA ALA A 679 32.12 -1.33 3.39
C ALA A 679 32.31 -0.94 4.87
N GLU A 680 31.77 0.23 5.24
CA GLU A 680 31.75 0.71 6.62
C GLU A 680 31.19 -0.35 7.59
N LEU A 681 31.70 -0.36 8.82
CA LEU A 681 31.32 -1.34 9.84
C LEU A 681 29.79 -1.43 10.03
N ALA A 682 29.10 -0.28 10.05
CA ALA A 682 27.66 -0.24 10.21
C ALA A 682 26.90 -0.94 9.06
N VAL A 683 27.40 -0.87 7.82
CA VAL A 683 26.81 -1.58 6.67
C VAL A 683 26.97 -3.09 6.85
N ARG A 684 28.18 -3.54 7.22
CA ARG A 684 28.46 -4.96 7.48
C ARG A 684 27.64 -5.51 8.63
N GLN A 685 27.46 -4.74 9.70
CA GLN A 685 26.62 -5.11 10.86
C GLN A 685 25.16 -5.30 10.46
N ARG A 686 24.56 -4.38 9.68
CA ARG A 686 23.17 -4.52 9.21
C ARG A 686 22.97 -5.77 8.36
N ILE A 687 23.92 -6.07 7.46
CA ILE A 687 23.87 -7.27 6.61
C ILE A 687 24.00 -8.52 7.48
N GLY A 688 24.87 -8.50 8.50
CA GLY A 688 24.98 -9.58 9.48
C GLY A 688 23.67 -9.84 10.25
N GLU A 689 23.00 -8.79 10.73
CA GLU A 689 21.70 -8.93 11.42
C GLU A 689 20.61 -9.53 10.49
N GLU A 690 20.59 -9.16 9.21
CA GLU A 690 19.69 -9.76 8.21
C GLU A 690 20.03 -11.23 7.92
N ALA A 691 21.33 -11.55 7.78
CA ALA A 691 21.80 -12.90 7.53
C ALA A 691 21.50 -13.84 8.70
N GLU A 692 21.74 -13.40 9.95
CA GLU A 692 21.41 -14.17 11.17
C GLU A 692 19.91 -14.45 11.27
N ALA A 693 19.09 -13.43 11.03
CA ALA A 693 17.66 -13.57 11.10
C ALA A 693 17.14 -14.49 9.96
N TRP A 694 17.69 -14.37 8.75
CA TRP A 694 17.34 -15.27 7.65
C TRP A 694 17.79 -16.72 7.91
N ALA A 695 18.97 -16.94 8.50
CA ALA A 695 19.41 -18.27 8.89
C ALA A 695 18.44 -18.94 9.88
N LEU A 696 17.86 -18.19 10.82
CA LEU A 696 16.80 -18.69 11.71
C LEU A 696 15.51 -19.04 10.94
N ALA A 697 15.15 -18.26 9.92
CA ALA A 697 14.02 -18.55 9.05
C ALA A 697 14.25 -19.86 8.27
N GLU A 698 15.45 -20.08 7.75
CA GLU A 698 15.83 -21.29 7.03
C GLU A 698 15.82 -22.54 7.92
N GLN A 699 16.30 -22.42 9.17
CA GLN A 699 16.19 -23.48 10.17
C GLN A 699 14.74 -23.81 10.46
N THR A 700 13.89 -22.79 10.62
CA THR A 700 12.44 -22.95 10.85
C THR A 700 11.78 -23.66 9.67
N LEU A 701 12.04 -23.23 8.44
CA LEU A 701 11.50 -23.88 7.24
C LEU A 701 11.97 -25.33 7.08
N SER A 702 13.25 -25.58 7.36
CA SER A 702 13.83 -26.93 7.30
C SER A 702 13.19 -27.86 8.34
N ALA A 703 13.01 -27.37 9.57
CA ALA A 703 12.31 -28.10 10.62
C ALA A 703 10.86 -28.41 10.24
N LEU A 704 10.14 -27.46 9.61
CA LEU A 704 8.78 -27.69 9.12
C LEU A 704 8.71 -28.74 8.01
N ARG A 705 9.71 -28.79 7.13
CA ARG A 705 9.77 -29.82 6.06
C ARG A 705 10.11 -31.20 6.60
N ALA A 706 10.96 -31.26 7.63
CA ALA A 706 11.36 -32.50 8.27
C ALA A 706 10.33 -33.03 9.27
N ALA A 707 9.48 -32.14 9.82
CA ALA A 707 8.36 -32.51 10.66
C ALA A 707 7.41 -33.43 9.87
N LYS A 708 6.98 -34.53 10.51
CA LYS A 708 5.86 -35.30 9.98
C LYS A 708 4.65 -34.37 9.90
N GLN A 709 4.06 -34.24 8.71
CA GLN A 709 2.85 -33.44 8.59
C GLN A 709 1.77 -34.08 9.47
N PRO A 710 1.01 -33.26 10.23
CA PRO A 710 -0.13 -33.77 10.97
C PRO A 710 -1.11 -34.43 10.00
N PRO A 711 -1.75 -35.54 10.41
CA PRO A 711 -2.75 -36.18 9.57
C PRO A 711 -3.84 -35.19 9.17
N ARG A 712 -4.24 -35.24 7.90
CA ARG A 712 -5.30 -34.41 7.36
C ARG A 712 -6.61 -35.16 7.36
N LEU A 713 -7.67 -34.50 7.81
CA LEU A 713 -9.04 -34.96 7.66
C LEU A 713 -9.78 -34.07 6.67
N ARG A 714 -10.67 -34.67 5.90
CA ARG A 714 -11.62 -33.96 5.04
C ARG A 714 -12.94 -33.85 5.77
N LEU A 715 -13.53 -32.67 5.83
CA LEU A 715 -14.87 -32.45 6.35
C LEU A 715 -15.65 -31.62 5.34
N ASN A 716 -16.70 -32.23 4.77
CA ASN A 716 -17.35 -31.75 3.55
C ASN A 716 -16.30 -31.55 2.43
N ASP A 717 -16.28 -30.38 1.79
CA ASP A 717 -15.32 -30.07 0.72
C ASP A 717 -14.04 -29.38 1.23
N ARG A 718 -13.77 -29.42 2.55
CA ARG A 718 -12.65 -28.73 3.19
C ARG A 718 -11.71 -29.72 3.87
N GLU A 719 -10.42 -29.43 3.83
CA GLU A 719 -9.37 -30.25 4.43
C GLU A 719 -8.75 -29.53 5.62
N PHE A 720 -8.51 -30.25 6.70
CA PHE A 720 -8.01 -29.74 7.96
C PHE A 720 -6.84 -30.58 8.44
N ALA A 721 -5.73 -29.91 8.78
CA ALA A 721 -4.59 -30.54 9.45
C ALA A 721 -4.89 -30.66 10.95
N VAL A 722 -4.72 -31.86 11.51
CA VAL A 722 -5.03 -32.13 12.92
C VAL A 722 -3.80 -32.66 13.65
N GLU A 723 -3.30 -31.89 14.60
CA GLU A 723 -2.11 -32.24 15.40
C GLU A 723 -2.42 -33.24 16.52
N GLN A 724 -3.69 -33.38 16.88
CA GLN A 724 -4.14 -34.26 17.96
C GLN A 724 -4.19 -35.71 17.47
N ALA A 725 -3.62 -36.63 18.25
CA ALA A 725 -3.70 -38.06 17.92
C ALA A 725 -5.13 -38.61 18.09
N VAL A 726 -5.91 -37.99 18.98
CA VAL A 726 -7.32 -38.33 19.26
C VAL A 726 -8.14 -37.06 19.22
N ILE A 727 -9.25 -37.08 18.49
CA ILE A 727 -10.24 -36.00 18.43
C ILE A 727 -11.60 -36.49 18.91
N THR A 728 -12.48 -35.57 19.30
CA THR A 728 -13.88 -35.91 19.60
C THR A 728 -14.82 -35.51 18.46
N GLY A 729 -16.03 -36.07 18.42
CA GLY A 729 -17.08 -35.57 17.50
C GLY A 729 -17.35 -34.07 17.68
N LYS A 730 -17.27 -33.56 18.91
CA LYS A 730 -17.36 -32.12 19.20
C LYS A 730 -16.21 -31.35 18.55
N TYR A 731 -14.98 -31.86 18.59
CA TYR A 731 -13.86 -31.21 17.93
C TYR A 731 -14.10 -31.10 16.42
N VAL A 732 -14.59 -32.17 15.77
CA VAL A 732 -14.94 -32.14 14.33
C VAL A 732 -16.04 -31.11 14.05
N ARG A 733 -17.04 -31.01 14.93
CA ARG A 733 -18.11 -30.00 14.86
C ARG A 733 -17.57 -28.58 14.90
N ASP A 734 -16.77 -28.29 15.91
CA ASP A 734 -16.18 -26.98 16.14
C ASP A 734 -15.24 -26.60 14.98
N LEU A 735 -14.44 -27.57 14.50
CA LEU A 735 -13.50 -27.42 13.39
C LEU A 735 -14.22 -27.08 12.06
N GLY A 736 -15.37 -27.71 11.81
CA GLY A 736 -16.19 -27.44 10.63
C GLY A 736 -17.11 -26.23 10.74
N GLY A 737 -17.26 -25.65 11.94
CA GLY A 737 -18.30 -24.65 12.21
C GLY A 737 -19.71 -25.19 11.99
N ILE A 738 -19.95 -26.46 12.32
CA ILE A 738 -21.20 -27.17 12.04
C ILE A 738 -22.24 -26.86 13.11
N ALA A 739 -23.46 -26.49 12.70
CA ALA A 739 -24.55 -26.18 13.62
C ALA A 739 -24.95 -27.40 14.47
N GLN A 740 -25.49 -27.20 15.67
CA GLN A 740 -25.98 -28.31 16.52
C GLN A 740 -27.10 -29.13 15.87
N GLU A 741 -27.79 -28.53 14.92
CA GLU A 741 -28.91 -29.13 14.19
C GLU A 741 -28.45 -30.12 13.10
N GLU A 742 -27.14 -30.23 12.87
CA GLU A 742 -26.55 -31.14 11.88
C GLU A 742 -25.88 -32.36 12.56
N LYS A 743 -25.99 -33.52 11.91
CA LYS A 743 -25.24 -34.75 12.26
C LYS A 743 -23.89 -34.74 11.57
N ILE A 744 -22.90 -35.33 12.22
CA ILE A 744 -21.57 -35.55 11.66
C ILE A 744 -21.46 -37.03 11.31
N LEU A 745 -21.21 -37.32 10.04
CA LEU A 745 -21.00 -38.67 9.53
C LEU A 745 -19.52 -38.88 9.25
N LEU A 746 -18.92 -39.93 9.81
CA LEU A 746 -17.63 -40.45 9.40
C LEU A 746 -17.83 -41.38 8.19
N ILE A 747 -17.13 -41.08 7.10
CA ILE A 747 -17.13 -41.88 5.89
C ILE A 747 -16.00 -42.91 6.01
N THR A 748 -16.36 -44.19 5.91
CA THR A 748 -15.41 -45.30 5.96
C THR A 748 -15.60 -46.22 4.74
N PRO A 749 -14.64 -47.10 4.43
CA PRO A 749 -14.83 -48.12 3.38
C PRO A 749 -16.05 -49.03 3.61
N ALA A 750 -16.52 -49.16 4.85
CA ALA A 750 -17.69 -49.96 5.23
C ALA A 750 -19.02 -49.19 5.13
N GLY A 751 -18.99 -47.90 4.77
CA GLY A 751 -20.15 -47.01 4.71
C GLY A 751 -20.03 -45.80 5.64
N GLU A 752 -21.13 -45.05 5.73
CA GLU A 752 -21.23 -43.85 6.56
C GLU A 752 -21.80 -44.17 7.95
N ARG A 753 -21.24 -43.54 8.99
CA ARG A 753 -21.63 -43.74 10.39
C ARG A 753 -21.73 -42.39 11.11
N GLU A 754 -22.78 -42.19 11.89
CA GLU A 754 -22.91 -41.01 12.76
C GLU A 754 -21.87 -41.04 13.89
N VAL A 755 -21.27 -39.89 14.16
CA VAL A 755 -20.29 -39.65 15.23
C VAL A 755 -20.94 -38.79 16.31
N GLY A 756 -20.93 -39.28 17.55
CA GLY A 756 -21.44 -38.53 18.70
C GLY A 756 -20.44 -37.46 19.17
N ASP A 757 -20.93 -36.35 19.74
CA ASP A 757 -20.08 -35.23 20.17
C ASP A 757 -19.00 -35.64 21.21
N ALA A 758 -19.30 -36.62 22.07
CA ALA A 758 -18.36 -37.15 23.08
C ALA A 758 -17.53 -38.34 22.58
N GLU A 759 -17.74 -38.80 21.36
CA GLU A 759 -17.06 -39.97 20.81
C GLU A 759 -15.61 -39.63 20.44
N GLU A 760 -14.65 -40.42 20.94
CA GLU A 760 -13.24 -40.28 20.62
C GLU A 760 -12.85 -41.05 19.35
N LEU A 761 -12.10 -40.41 18.48
CA LEU A 761 -11.63 -40.93 17.20
C LEU A 761 -10.12 -40.81 17.11
N GLN A 762 -9.44 -41.91 16.78
CA GLN A 762 -8.02 -41.89 16.46
C GLN A 762 -7.82 -41.25 15.08
N VAL A 763 -7.01 -40.20 15.03
CA VAL A 763 -6.80 -39.44 13.80
C VAL A 763 -5.83 -40.19 12.89
N VAL A 764 -6.28 -40.48 11.68
CA VAL A 764 -5.45 -41.04 10.61
C VAL A 764 -5.56 -40.17 9.36
N GLU A 765 -4.51 -40.19 8.53
CA GLU A 765 -4.48 -39.45 7.27
C GLU A 765 -5.65 -39.87 6.36
N GLY A 766 -6.37 -38.89 5.82
CA GLY A 766 -7.46 -39.11 4.87
C GLY A 766 -8.78 -39.53 5.52
N MET A 767 -8.96 -39.35 6.84
CA MET A 767 -10.30 -39.48 7.43
C MET A 767 -11.27 -38.50 6.79
N GLU A 768 -12.43 -38.99 6.35
CA GLU A 768 -13.44 -38.14 5.71
C GLU A 768 -14.70 -38.05 6.57
N PHE A 769 -15.19 -36.84 6.73
CA PHE A 769 -16.41 -36.52 7.45
C PHE A 769 -17.36 -35.73 6.55
N ARG A 770 -18.66 -35.85 6.82
CA ARG A 770 -19.70 -35.07 6.17
C ARG A 770 -20.71 -34.59 7.19
N SER A 771 -21.15 -33.35 7.07
CA SER A 771 -22.28 -32.85 7.84
C SER A 771 -23.57 -32.97 7.04
N VAL A 772 -24.65 -33.36 7.71
CA VAL A 772 -25.99 -33.44 7.12
C VAL A 772 -27.02 -32.90 8.11
N PRO A 773 -28.12 -32.26 7.66
CA PRO A 773 -29.22 -31.90 8.54
C PRO A 773 -29.76 -33.11 9.32
N ARG A 774 -30.13 -32.90 10.59
CA ARG A 774 -30.62 -33.98 11.49
C ARG A 774 -31.88 -34.67 11.02
#